data_AF-A0A7X7K2G9-F1
#
_entry.id   AF-A0A7X7K2G9-F1
#
_cell.length_a   1.000
_cell.length_b   1.000
_cell.length_c   1.000
_cell.angle_alpha   90.00
_cell.angle_beta   90.00
_cell.angle_gamma   90.00
#
_symmetry.space_group_name_H-M   'P 1'
#
loop_
_entity.id
_entity.type
_entity.pdbx_description
1 polymer ?
#
loop_
_entity_poly.entity_id
_entity_poly.type
_entity_poly.pdbx_seq_one_letter_code
_entity_poly.pdbx_strand_id
1 'polypeptide(L)'
;MSKYIATRAIRGANALVAEAEALLNRALAEKGPDTPVAFPNTAYHLPVTLGMLDLKVTTLGDLERSLAHAKRLLHPLPDDRLWVPYLGETLDSGMATLLAAEAIEGIRFAYGQQPEPYPGLELTGSTDYPDLADGGHLNGPIDDIQLRSWGIQLVDGRMPGFAAIVGAARSNEAAVSIVRELQRRNILIFLCGNVNGRCVIDQLREEGVEMGYDTYIVPFGRDTISAIYPMGFATRSALTFGGLKPGQWREILLYNKFRVFAFVLALGEVDDLKYAAAAGAISYGFPTIADTVIPEILPTGITRYEHVISMPWNEIEAENDTERAAKLVQRAIEVRGVKIKITEVPIPVAYGSAFEGEVVRRADMRVEFGGKNSRAFEYLHMAPMDQVEDNRIQIIGPDFDQVEDGGSMDLGIVIEVAGRKMQEDFEPVLERQVHYFVNGASGIQHIGQRDIAWIRISKAAAEKGFTLKHFGDILYARFHADFGAIVDKVQVKLITDPTLHAEWLAKARRAYDYRNQRLANLTDEAVDTFYDCTLCQSFAPTHVCVVSPQRLGLCGAYNWLDCKASHEINPTGPNQPIPKGKLIDPVKGYWEGTNETAVRNSQGTVQEVAMYSIMENPMTACGCFECIVMYIPEAEGVMVVSREDPSMTPAGMTFSTLAGMAGGGLQTPGVMGVGKYYLISPKFISADGGFKRIVWMSSFLKQSMADEFAAVAEREGIPDLIDRIADERSVTNVDELVAWMKEHDHPALHMGVMQAASGEVAVAAPAVQAAPAAPAAPKEAAPARPKEAQPPAPAPKAEAQPVQAPAESRAPGVQAAPAAPAPVKAAAAPADMDAVVQATADVVLGSIRRALEAALRELGGAVPTAPAAPAAPVAPAPVAETPIAAPVVEEAVEEAPVVTRPAPPAWSLEDEAGIEILKEKWTGKVREVTLGATAANGGTRTATVTVGGQNIMPFMQFEGALPHKPLIGIEIEDRRPDDWSPLLV
;
A
#
# COMPACT_ATOMS: atom_id res chain seq x y z
N MET A 1 30.05 8.10 -9.57
CA MET A 1 29.66 7.81 -8.16
C MET A 1 30.17 8.98 -7.33
N SER A 2 29.37 9.52 -6.39
CA SER A 2 29.72 10.73 -5.64
C SER A 2 30.25 10.43 -4.23
N LYS A 3 31.52 10.76 -3.96
CA LYS A 3 32.12 10.59 -2.61
C LYS A 3 31.36 11.43 -1.59
N TYR A 4 30.97 12.64 -1.97
CA TYR A 4 30.23 13.56 -1.10
C TYR A 4 28.93 12.93 -0.58
N ILE A 5 28.14 12.30 -1.46
CA ILE A 5 26.89 11.63 -1.06
C ILE A 5 27.19 10.49 -0.10
N ALA A 6 28.17 9.64 -0.40
CA ALA A 6 28.52 8.52 0.46
C ALA A 6 28.99 8.97 1.85
N THR A 7 29.89 9.96 1.93
CA THR A 7 30.32 10.53 3.21
C THR A 7 29.14 11.10 4.01
N ARG A 8 28.20 11.82 3.37
CA ARG A 8 27.01 12.39 4.05
C ARG A 8 26.05 11.29 4.53
N ALA A 9 25.74 10.32 3.67
CA ALA A 9 24.83 9.22 3.97
C ALA A 9 25.37 8.28 5.05
N ILE A 10 26.64 7.87 4.96
CA ILE A 10 27.29 7.02 5.98
C ILE A 10 27.37 7.76 7.32
N ARG A 11 27.66 9.07 7.32
CA ARG A 11 27.67 9.89 8.55
C ARG A 11 26.28 10.01 9.18
N GLY A 12 25.25 10.27 8.37
CA GLY A 12 23.85 10.30 8.81
C GLY A 12 23.38 8.96 9.38
N ALA A 13 23.73 7.84 8.73
CA ALA A 13 23.41 6.50 9.20
C ALA A 13 24.04 6.19 10.57
N ASN A 14 25.34 6.48 10.73
CA ASN A 14 26.05 6.31 12.01
C ASN A 14 25.41 7.15 13.12
N ALA A 15 25.03 8.40 12.83
CA ALA A 15 24.36 9.27 13.80
C ALA A 15 22.97 8.75 14.21
N LEU A 16 22.13 8.37 13.24
CA LEU A 16 20.77 7.90 13.52
C LEU A 16 20.74 6.55 14.26
N VAL A 17 21.64 5.62 13.92
CA VAL A 17 21.74 4.33 14.64
C VAL A 17 22.17 4.55 16.10
N ALA A 18 23.09 5.48 16.35
CA ALA A 18 23.50 5.83 17.72
C ALA A 18 22.38 6.54 18.50
N GLU A 19 21.60 7.40 17.85
CA GLU A 19 20.41 8.03 18.43
C GLU A 19 19.33 6.99 18.76
N ALA A 20 19.03 6.07 17.84
CA ALA A 20 18.07 4.99 18.04
C ALA A 20 18.46 4.09 19.21
N GLU A 21 19.75 3.78 19.37
CA GLU A 21 20.26 3.05 20.53
C GLU A 21 20.10 3.84 21.83
N ALA A 22 20.45 5.12 21.85
CA ALA A 22 20.30 5.97 23.03
C ALA A 22 18.82 6.12 23.46
N LEU A 23 17.91 6.21 22.49
CA LEU A 23 16.47 6.23 22.71
C LEU A 23 15.94 4.89 23.19
N LEU A 24 16.40 3.77 22.61
CA LEU A 24 16.00 2.43 23.05
C LEU A 24 16.45 2.16 24.50
N ASN A 25 17.72 2.44 24.82
CA ASN A 25 18.25 2.27 26.17
C ASN A 25 17.48 3.10 27.21
N ARG A 26 17.03 4.31 26.84
CA ARG A 26 16.14 5.13 27.68
C ARG A 26 14.75 4.51 27.81
N ALA A 27 14.15 4.06 26.72
CA ALA A 27 12.82 3.45 26.70
C ALA A 27 12.77 2.15 27.54
N LEU A 28 13.81 1.31 27.43
CA LEU A 28 13.99 0.10 28.24
C LEU A 28 14.12 0.42 29.73
N ALA A 29 14.84 1.49 30.09
CA ALA A 29 15.01 1.92 31.48
C ALA A 29 13.75 2.58 32.08
N GLU A 30 12.98 3.34 31.28
CA GLU A 30 11.80 4.08 31.74
C GLU A 30 10.51 3.24 31.74
N LYS A 31 10.31 2.38 30.73
CA LYS A 31 9.07 1.61 30.54
C LYS A 31 9.24 0.09 30.74
N GLY A 32 10.46 -0.42 30.61
CA GLY A 32 10.76 -1.85 30.70
C GLY A 32 10.65 -2.59 29.36
N PRO A 33 11.35 -3.74 29.21
CA PRO A 33 11.49 -4.45 27.93
C PRO A 33 10.16 -4.99 27.39
N ASP A 34 9.24 -5.40 28.25
CA ASP A 34 7.94 -5.99 27.87
C ASP A 34 6.90 -4.98 27.36
N THR A 35 7.26 -3.68 27.30
CA THR A 35 6.35 -2.63 26.80
C THR A 35 5.98 -2.91 25.34
N PRO A 36 4.68 -2.98 24.98
CA PRO A 36 4.26 -3.24 23.61
C PRO A 36 4.76 -2.20 22.61
N VAL A 37 5.15 -2.67 21.43
CA VAL A 37 5.49 -1.87 20.25
C VAL A 37 4.65 -2.39 19.09
N ALA A 38 3.78 -1.55 18.55
CA ALA A 38 2.93 -1.88 17.41
C ALA A 38 2.64 -0.62 16.59
N PHE A 39 2.53 -0.78 15.27
CA PHE A 39 1.85 0.17 14.40
C PHE A 39 0.35 -0.17 14.33
N PRO A 40 -0.53 0.83 14.11
CA PRO A 40 -1.97 0.64 13.98
C PRO A 40 -2.31 -0.32 12.83
N ASN A 41 -3.34 -1.15 13.04
CA ASN A 41 -4.09 -1.84 11.99
C ASN A 41 -3.23 -2.53 10.92
N THR A 42 -2.10 -3.13 11.33
CA THR A 42 -1.21 -3.89 10.44
C THR A 42 -0.87 -5.27 10.99
N ALA A 43 -0.91 -6.28 10.12
CA ALA A 43 -0.45 -7.64 10.40
C ALA A 43 1.09 -7.79 10.25
N TYR A 44 1.77 -6.74 9.81
CA TYR A 44 3.20 -6.77 9.44
C TYR A 44 4.14 -6.16 10.49
N HIS A 45 3.67 -5.99 11.73
CA HIS A 45 4.48 -5.49 12.86
C HIS A 45 5.15 -4.13 12.52
N LEU A 46 6.49 -4.07 12.60
CA LEU A 46 7.32 -3.03 12.00
C LEU A 46 7.74 -3.52 10.59
N PRO A 47 7.13 -3.02 9.50
CA PRO A 47 7.15 -3.75 8.24
C PRO A 47 8.50 -3.85 7.52
N VAL A 48 9.37 -2.84 7.61
CA VAL A 48 10.72 -2.89 7.01
C VAL A 48 11.58 -3.90 7.77
N THR A 49 11.55 -3.88 9.09
CA THR A 49 12.24 -4.82 9.98
C THR A 49 11.75 -6.25 9.74
N LEU A 50 10.44 -6.47 9.63
CA LEU A 50 9.87 -7.77 9.31
C LEU A 50 10.27 -8.23 7.89
N GLY A 51 10.07 -7.38 6.89
CA GLY A 51 10.36 -7.72 5.49
C GLY A 51 11.84 -8.04 5.25
N MET A 52 12.75 -7.24 5.81
CA MET A 52 14.19 -7.42 5.61
C MET A 52 14.78 -8.54 6.48
N LEU A 53 14.28 -8.75 7.71
CA LEU A 53 14.97 -9.60 8.72
C LEU A 53 14.17 -10.82 9.22
N ASP A 54 12.90 -11.00 8.83
CA ASP A 54 11.94 -11.93 9.48
C ASP A 54 11.85 -11.74 11.01
N LEU A 55 12.02 -10.49 11.45
CA LEU A 55 11.97 -10.13 12.87
C LEU A 55 10.61 -9.52 13.22
N LYS A 56 9.77 -10.30 13.89
CA LYS A 56 8.52 -9.83 14.48
C LYS A 56 8.81 -9.05 15.76
N VAL A 57 8.85 -7.73 15.65
CA VAL A 57 8.90 -6.82 16.81
C VAL A 57 7.50 -6.72 17.41
N THR A 58 7.38 -6.98 18.70
CA THR A 58 6.14 -6.81 19.48
C THR A 58 6.34 -6.02 20.77
N THR A 59 7.58 -5.87 21.21
CA THR A 59 7.98 -5.22 22.47
C THR A 59 9.20 -4.33 22.26
N LEU A 60 9.49 -3.44 23.23
CA LEU A 60 10.73 -2.67 23.22
C LEU A 60 11.97 -3.57 23.22
N GLY A 61 11.95 -4.69 23.97
CA GLY A 61 13.08 -5.63 24.01
C GLY A 61 13.41 -6.26 22.64
N ASP A 62 12.43 -6.44 21.76
CA ASP A 62 12.67 -7.00 20.43
C ASP A 62 13.50 -6.07 19.52
N LEU A 63 13.45 -4.74 19.75
CA LEU A 63 14.15 -3.73 18.96
C LEU A 63 15.68 -3.85 19.07
N GLU A 64 16.21 -4.40 20.16
CA GLU A 64 17.65 -4.65 20.34
C GLU A 64 18.21 -5.47 19.17
N ARG A 65 17.45 -6.45 18.67
CA ARG A 65 17.86 -7.32 17.56
C ARG A 65 17.86 -6.60 16.22
N SER A 66 16.92 -5.67 16.01
CA SER A 66 16.87 -4.83 14.80
C SER A 66 18.06 -3.86 14.78
N LEU A 67 18.31 -3.13 15.88
CA LEU A 67 19.44 -2.21 15.99
C LEU A 67 20.79 -2.95 15.96
N ALA A 68 20.91 -4.13 16.55
CA ALA A 68 22.11 -4.96 16.43
C ALA A 68 22.37 -5.40 14.97
N HIS A 69 21.33 -5.55 14.14
CA HIS A 69 21.51 -5.74 12.69
C HIS A 69 21.93 -4.44 12.02
N ALA A 70 21.26 -3.31 12.28
CA ALA A 70 21.60 -2.01 11.72
C ALA A 70 23.07 -1.64 11.94
N LYS A 71 23.60 -1.85 13.16
CA LYS A 71 25.02 -1.64 13.48
C LYS A 71 26.00 -2.46 12.63
N ARG A 72 25.64 -3.67 12.20
CA ARG A 72 26.49 -4.50 11.33
C ARG A 72 26.55 -4.02 9.87
N LEU A 73 25.60 -3.17 9.48
CA LEU A 73 25.52 -2.55 8.15
C LEU A 73 26.16 -1.15 8.12
N LEU A 74 26.66 -0.65 9.26
CA LEU A 74 27.39 0.61 9.32
C LEU A 74 28.82 0.43 8.81
N HIS A 75 29.25 1.36 7.96
CA HIS A 75 30.59 1.42 7.39
C HIS A 75 31.35 2.66 7.87
N PRO A 76 32.71 2.66 7.82
CA PRO A 76 33.51 3.86 8.06
C PRO A 76 33.32 4.91 6.96
N LEU A 77 33.65 6.16 7.25
CA LEU A 77 33.62 7.23 6.24
C LEU A 77 34.71 7.02 5.16
N PRO A 78 34.44 7.31 3.87
CA PRO A 78 35.43 7.18 2.81
C PRO A 78 36.66 8.09 3.01
N ASP A 79 37.86 7.51 2.91
CA ASP A 79 39.16 8.17 3.07
C ASP A 79 39.39 9.34 2.07
N ASP A 80 40.25 10.29 2.41
CA ASP A 80 40.54 11.49 1.62
C ASP A 80 41.54 11.30 0.46
N ARG A 81 42.25 10.17 0.40
CA ARG A 81 43.31 9.93 -0.60
C ARG A 81 43.12 8.66 -1.41
N LEU A 82 42.59 7.59 -0.81
CA LEU A 82 42.43 6.29 -1.47
C LEU A 82 41.09 5.66 -1.08
N TRP A 83 40.04 5.94 -1.84
CA TRP A 83 38.72 5.34 -1.64
C TRP A 83 38.36 4.36 -2.77
N VAL A 84 37.72 3.24 -2.39
CA VAL A 84 37.21 2.19 -3.29
C VAL A 84 35.74 2.48 -3.68
N PRO A 85 35.10 1.71 -4.59
CA PRO A 85 33.68 1.90 -4.92
C PRO A 85 32.76 1.61 -3.73
N TYR A 86 32.20 2.67 -3.15
CA TYR A 86 31.46 2.69 -1.88
C TYR A 86 29.93 2.58 -2.03
N LEU A 87 29.38 2.31 -3.22
CA LEU A 87 27.91 2.25 -3.37
C LEU A 87 27.29 1.15 -2.49
N GLY A 88 27.90 -0.03 -2.42
CA GLY A 88 27.45 -1.09 -1.50
C GLY A 88 27.43 -0.61 -0.04
N GLU A 89 28.56 -0.06 0.43
CA GLU A 89 28.73 0.47 1.79
C GLU A 89 27.73 1.61 2.11
N THR A 90 27.41 2.43 1.10
CA THR A 90 26.42 3.51 1.19
C THR A 90 24.99 2.97 1.27
N LEU A 91 24.66 1.92 0.51
CA LEU A 91 23.34 1.28 0.51
C LEU A 91 23.10 0.43 1.76
N ASP A 92 24.14 -0.24 2.27
CA ASP A 92 24.13 -0.92 3.58
C ASP A 92 23.85 0.10 4.69
N SER A 93 24.57 1.23 4.69
CA SER A 93 24.35 2.32 5.64
C SER A 93 22.95 2.94 5.47
N GLY A 94 22.44 3.02 4.25
CA GLY A 94 21.05 3.40 3.97
C GLY A 94 20.04 2.43 4.58
N MET A 95 20.27 1.12 4.48
CA MET A 95 19.43 0.11 5.12
C MET A 95 19.52 0.15 6.65
N ALA A 96 20.72 0.39 7.21
CA ALA A 96 20.90 0.66 8.64
C ALA A 96 20.05 1.86 9.11
N THR A 97 19.99 2.91 8.28
CA THR A 97 19.18 4.11 8.53
C THR A 97 17.69 3.78 8.55
N LEU A 98 17.19 2.96 7.63
CA LEU A 98 15.78 2.53 7.62
C LEU A 98 15.41 1.72 8.87
N LEU A 99 16.25 0.75 9.25
CA LEU A 99 16.03 -0.05 10.47
C LEU A 99 16.06 0.81 11.75
N ALA A 100 16.96 1.80 11.82
CA ALA A 100 17.01 2.74 12.93
C ALA A 100 15.80 3.69 12.96
N ALA A 101 15.37 4.20 11.80
CA ALA A 101 14.20 5.06 11.70
C ALA A 101 12.91 4.33 12.13
N GLU A 102 12.74 3.07 11.72
CA GLU A 102 11.56 2.27 12.12
C GLU A 102 11.57 1.94 13.61
N ALA A 103 12.75 1.67 14.19
CA ALA A 103 12.90 1.49 15.62
C ALA A 103 12.55 2.78 16.41
N ILE A 104 12.97 3.96 15.92
CA ILE A 104 12.64 5.26 16.53
C ILE A 104 11.13 5.51 16.48
N GLU A 105 10.47 5.31 15.34
CA GLU A 105 9.00 5.48 15.25
C GLU A 105 8.27 4.44 16.11
N GLY A 106 8.74 3.19 16.18
CA GLY A 106 8.21 2.17 17.11
C GLY A 106 8.32 2.58 18.58
N ILE A 107 9.46 3.19 18.99
CA ILE A 107 9.63 3.78 20.32
C ILE A 107 8.66 4.95 20.52
N ARG A 108 8.53 5.86 19.55
CA ARG A 108 7.60 7.01 19.62
C ARG A 108 6.14 6.56 19.77
N PHE A 109 5.71 5.51 19.07
CA PHE A 109 4.41 4.88 19.28
C PHE A 109 4.27 4.33 20.70
N ALA A 110 5.27 3.62 21.24
CA ALA A 110 5.27 3.17 22.63
C ALA A 110 5.25 4.32 23.65
N TYR A 111 5.65 5.54 23.26
CA TYR A 111 5.52 6.78 24.05
C TYR A 111 4.22 7.57 23.81
N GLY A 112 3.37 7.19 22.85
CA GLY A 112 2.19 7.97 22.46
C GLY A 112 2.53 9.29 21.75
N GLN A 113 3.71 9.36 21.12
CA GLN A 113 4.19 10.51 20.34
C GLN A 113 3.83 10.42 18.85
N GLN A 114 3.38 9.24 18.41
CA GLN A 114 2.87 8.97 17.06
C GLN A 114 1.46 8.36 17.18
N PRO A 115 0.52 8.65 16.25
CA PRO A 115 0.66 9.57 15.11
C PRO A 115 0.92 11.01 15.56
N GLU A 116 1.76 11.75 14.83
CA GLU A 116 2.21 13.08 15.25
C GLU A 116 1.02 14.03 15.44
N PRO A 117 0.77 14.55 16.67
CA PRO A 117 -0.34 15.48 16.91
C PRO A 117 -0.14 16.78 16.14
N TYR A 118 -1.16 17.20 15.40
CA TYR A 118 -1.08 18.36 14.52
C TYR A 118 -2.40 19.14 14.58
N PRO A 119 -2.54 20.06 15.56
CA PRO A 119 -3.83 20.64 15.92
C PRO A 119 -4.54 21.41 14.80
N GLY A 120 -5.81 21.09 14.59
CA GLY A 120 -6.69 21.74 13.60
C GLY A 120 -6.37 21.39 12.14
N LEU A 121 -5.91 20.16 11.89
CA LEU A 121 -5.90 19.53 10.58
C LEU A 121 -6.98 18.44 10.56
N GLU A 122 -7.81 18.47 9.52
CA GLU A 122 -8.80 17.46 9.21
C GLU A 122 -8.34 16.74 7.93
N LEU A 123 -8.45 15.40 7.91
CA LEU A 123 -8.02 14.57 6.79
C LEU A 123 -9.21 13.90 6.10
N THR A 124 -9.20 13.87 4.78
CA THR A 124 -10.16 13.13 3.93
C THR A 124 -9.80 11.65 3.89
N GLY A 125 -10.11 10.96 4.97
CA GLY A 125 -9.65 9.60 5.23
C GLY A 125 -8.20 9.56 5.72
N SER A 126 -7.97 8.74 6.74
CA SER A 126 -6.66 8.49 7.34
C SER A 126 -6.64 7.11 7.98
N THR A 127 -5.47 6.69 8.46
CA THR A 127 -5.40 5.57 9.42
C THR A 127 -6.29 5.88 10.61
N ASP A 128 -7.11 4.91 11.02
CA ASP A 128 -7.98 5.03 12.20
C ASP A 128 -7.21 4.78 13.51
N TYR A 129 -7.43 5.65 14.49
CA TYR A 129 -6.76 5.66 15.79
C TYR A 129 -7.81 5.85 16.93
N PRO A 130 -8.53 4.79 17.32
CA PRO A 130 -9.69 4.92 18.23
C PRO A 130 -9.35 5.42 19.64
N ASP A 131 -8.09 5.33 20.07
CA ASP A 131 -7.61 5.80 21.38
C ASP A 131 -7.04 7.24 21.34
N LEU A 132 -7.05 7.92 20.20
CA LEU A 132 -6.51 9.27 20.05
C LEU A 132 -7.56 10.34 20.41
N ALA A 133 -7.15 11.37 21.16
CA ALA A 133 -8.05 12.45 21.55
C ALA A 133 -8.35 13.42 20.38
N ASP A 134 -9.58 13.92 20.32
CA ASP A 134 -10.02 14.92 19.34
C ASP A 134 -9.08 16.14 19.33
N GLY A 135 -8.50 16.44 18.16
CA GLY A 135 -7.56 17.56 18.01
C GLY A 135 -6.91 17.71 16.64
N GLY A 136 -6.82 16.63 15.86
CA GLY A 136 -6.14 16.60 14.55
C GLY A 136 -4.70 16.05 14.64
N HIS A 137 -4.32 15.24 13.67
CA HIS A 137 -3.05 14.51 13.63
C HIS A 137 -2.57 14.30 12.20
N LEU A 138 -1.29 13.96 12.05
CA LEU A 138 -0.74 13.44 10.79
C LEU A 138 -1.06 11.95 10.65
N ASN A 139 -1.00 11.39 9.46
CA ASN A 139 -1.48 10.03 9.21
C ASN A 139 -0.69 8.95 9.96
N GLY A 140 0.62 9.14 10.15
CA GLY A 140 1.51 8.04 10.55
C GLY A 140 1.45 6.88 9.53
N PRO A 141 1.84 5.65 9.89
CA PRO A 141 1.83 4.52 8.98
C PRO A 141 0.41 4.25 8.46
N ILE A 142 0.27 4.14 7.13
CA ILE A 142 -0.97 3.69 6.46
C ILE A 142 -1.32 2.29 6.98
N ASP A 143 -2.57 2.04 7.32
CA ASP A 143 -3.08 0.73 7.74
C ASP A 143 -3.10 -0.31 6.59
N ASP A 144 -3.26 -1.60 6.93
CA ASP A 144 -3.27 -2.66 5.91
C ASP A 144 -4.56 -2.67 5.05
N ILE A 145 -5.66 -2.08 5.51
CA ILE A 145 -6.94 -2.07 4.78
C ILE A 145 -6.83 -1.11 3.60
N GLN A 146 -6.34 0.11 3.85
CA GLN A 146 -6.11 1.12 2.82
C GLN A 146 -5.01 0.69 1.85
N LEU A 147 -3.93 0.07 2.35
CA LEU A 147 -2.89 -0.53 1.49
C LEU A 147 -3.51 -1.48 0.44
N ARG A 148 -4.42 -2.38 0.86
CA ARG A 148 -5.07 -3.34 -0.03
C ARG A 148 -6.05 -2.69 -1.00
N SER A 149 -6.77 -1.65 -0.55
CA SER A 149 -7.64 -0.83 -1.41
C SER A 149 -6.88 -0.22 -2.58
N TRP A 150 -5.72 0.41 -2.33
CA TRP A 150 -4.87 0.96 -3.40
C TRP A 150 -4.05 -0.09 -4.15
N GLY A 151 -3.79 -1.26 -3.55
CA GLY A 151 -3.00 -2.34 -4.14
C GLY A 151 -3.49 -2.78 -5.52
N ILE A 152 -4.81 -2.84 -5.72
CA ILE A 152 -5.42 -3.17 -7.02
C ILE A 152 -5.07 -2.12 -8.08
N GLN A 153 -5.11 -0.83 -7.71
CA GLN A 153 -4.82 0.29 -8.61
C GLN A 153 -3.33 0.39 -8.98
N LEU A 154 -2.46 -0.02 -8.06
CA LEU A 154 -1.01 -0.15 -8.29
C LEU A 154 -0.68 -1.32 -9.23
N VAL A 155 -1.48 -2.38 -9.22
CA VAL A 155 -1.28 -3.59 -10.06
C VAL A 155 -1.90 -3.41 -11.45
N ASP A 156 -3.10 -2.83 -11.57
CA ASP A 156 -3.76 -2.59 -12.87
C ASP A 156 -3.23 -1.34 -13.60
N GLY A 157 -2.52 -0.46 -12.87
CA GLY A 157 -1.83 0.71 -13.40
C GLY A 157 -2.66 2.00 -13.43
N ARG A 158 -3.87 2.02 -12.85
CA ARG A 158 -4.63 3.28 -12.63
C ARG A 158 -3.86 4.25 -11.74
N MET A 159 -3.17 3.72 -10.74
CA MET A 159 -2.24 4.43 -9.88
C MET A 159 -0.82 4.02 -10.30
N PRO A 160 -0.08 4.83 -11.10
CA PRO A 160 1.17 4.37 -11.71
C PRO A 160 2.29 4.09 -10.70
N GLY A 161 2.22 4.67 -9.50
CA GLY A 161 3.22 4.58 -8.44
C GLY A 161 2.98 5.66 -7.38
N PHE A 162 4.02 5.97 -6.58
CA PHE A 162 3.96 7.04 -5.57
C PHE A 162 5.18 7.97 -5.60
N ALA A 163 5.00 9.21 -5.15
CA ALA A 163 6.05 10.20 -4.97
C ALA A 163 6.21 10.51 -3.48
N ALA A 164 7.40 10.25 -2.92
CA ALA A 164 7.75 10.65 -1.56
C ALA A 164 8.39 12.05 -1.60
N ILE A 165 7.65 13.07 -1.18
CA ILE A 165 8.13 14.44 -1.06
C ILE A 165 8.74 14.62 0.33
N VAL A 166 10.04 14.93 0.38
CA VAL A 166 10.83 15.04 1.62
C VAL A 166 11.36 16.46 1.77
N GLY A 167 10.86 17.22 2.76
CA GLY A 167 11.32 18.57 3.08
C GLY A 167 10.27 19.65 2.80
N ALA A 168 10.68 20.77 2.20
CA ALA A 168 9.81 21.90 1.91
C ALA A 168 10.17 22.54 0.56
N ALA A 169 9.15 22.87 -0.24
CA ALA A 169 9.33 23.60 -1.49
C ALA A 169 9.73 25.06 -1.20
N ARG A 170 10.34 25.74 -2.17
CA ARG A 170 10.77 27.14 -2.02
C ARG A 170 9.66 28.12 -1.62
N SER A 171 8.40 27.83 -1.97
CA SER A 171 7.22 28.62 -1.66
C SER A 171 5.97 27.73 -1.64
N ASN A 172 4.85 28.26 -1.15
CA ASN A 172 3.60 27.49 -1.05
C ASN A 172 3.01 27.21 -2.44
N GLU A 173 3.06 28.17 -3.35
CA GLU A 173 2.57 28.03 -4.72
C GLU A 173 3.34 26.95 -5.49
N ALA A 174 4.65 26.82 -5.22
CA ALA A 174 5.47 25.73 -5.74
C ALA A 174 5.05 24.37 -5.15
N ALA A 175 4.82 24.28 -3.83
CA ALA A 175 4.33 23.06 -3.18
C ALA A 175 2.99 22.59 -3.78
N VAL A 176 2.01 23.50 -3.87
CA VAL A 176 0.70 23.22 -4.48
C VAL A 176 0.86 22.78 -5.93
N SER A 177 1.70 23.47 -6.72
CA SER A 177 1.92 23.15 -8.13
C SER A 177 2.50 21.74 -8.34
N ILE A 178 3.50 21.34 -7.55
CA ILE A 178 4.08 19.98 -7.58
C ILE A 178 3.01 18.93 -7.26
N VAL A 179 2.25 19.16 -6.18
CA VAL A 179 1.22 18.22 -5.70
C VAL A 179 0.08 18.06 -6.71
N ARG A 180 -0.46 19.16 -7.24
CA ARG A 180 -1.53 19.10 -8.25
C ARG A 180 -1.07 18.43 -9.55
N GLU A 181 0.18 18.59 -9.94
CA GLU A 181 0.72 17.93 -11.13
C GLU A 181 0.91 16.41 -10.94
N LEU A 182 1.31 15.97 -9.75
CA LEU A 182 1.36 14.55 -9.39
C LEU A 182 -0.06 13.94 -9.34
N GLN A 183 -1.04 14.64 -8.78
CA GLN A 183 -2.45 14.21 -8.75
C GLN A 183 -3.06 14.05 -10.16
N ARG A 184 -2.83 15.01 -11.08
CA ARG A 184 -3.27 14.92 -12.50
C ARG A 184 -2.76 13.66 -13.21
N ARG A 185 -1.70 13.07 -12.69
CA ARG A 185 -1.02 11.88 -13.22
C ARG A 185 -1.39 10.60 -12.44
N ASN A 186 -2.37 10.68 -11.53
CA ASN A 186 -2.79 9.64 -10.59
C ASN A 186 -1.64 9.05 -9.75
N ILE A 187 -0.58 9.83 -9.48
CA ILE A 187 0.53 9.41 -8.64
C ILE A 187 0.15 9.67 -7.17
N LEU A 188 0.25 8.65 -6.34
CA LEU A 188 0.01 8.74 -4.89
C LEU A 188 1.11 9.57 -4.22
N ILE A 189 0.77 10.48 -3.32
CA ILE A 189 1.70 11.49 -2.79
C ILE A 189 1.88 11.27 -1.29
N PHE A 190 3.14 11.12 -0.88
CA PHE A 190 3.55 10.90 0.49
C PHE A 190 4.40 12.09 0.96
N LEU A 191 3.97 12.78 2.01
CA LEU A 191 4.63 14.01 2.49
C LEU A 191 5.34 13.76 3.81
N CYS A 192 6.64 14.01 3.87
CA CYS A 192 7.40 14.00 5.13
C CYS A 192 8.60 14.95 5.11
N GLY A 193 9.36 15.01 6.21
CA GLY A 193 10.57 15.82 6.30
C GLY A 193 10.32 17.33 6.43
N ASN A 194 11.33 18.04 6.92
CA ASN A 194 11.33 19.50 6.97
C ASN A 194 12.68 20.07 6.52
N VAL A 195 12.69 21.38 6.30
CA VAL A 195 13.89 22.20 6.13
C VAL A 195 13.79 23.33 7.15
N ASN A 196 14.71 23.36 8.11
CA ASN A 196 14.76 24.35 9.19
C ASN A 196 13.42 24.52 9.94
N GLY A 197 12.69 23.41 10.15
CA GLY A 197 11.42 23.39 10.90
C GLY A 197 10.15 23.70 10.08
N ARG A 198 10.25 24.02 8.79
CA ARG A 198 9.10 24.14 7.86
C ARG A 198 9.01 22.91 6.97
N CYS A 199 7.83 22.34 6.79
CA CYS A 199 7.60 21.19 5.90
C CYS A 199 6.55 21.48 4.83
N VAL A 200 6.51 20.65 3.78
CA VAL A 200 5.51 20.74 2.71
C VAL A 200 4.07 20.59 3.22
N ILE A 201 3.84 19.87 4.33
CA ILE A 201 2.52 19.72 4.96
C ILE A 201 2.00 21.07 5.47
N ASP A 202 2.88 21.88 6.10
CA ASP A 202 2.53 23.24 6.54
C ASP A 202 2.15 24.11 5.32
N GLN A 203 2.94 24.02 4.24
CA GLN A 203 2.72 24.80 3.01
C GLN A 203 1.37 24.50 2.35
N LEU A 204 0.99 23.22 2.27
CA LEU A 204 -0.29 22.81 1.69
C LEU A 204 -1.47 23.22 2.56
N ARG A 205 -1.34 23.12 3.89
CA ARG A 205 -2.35 23.57 4.84
C ARG A 205 -2.56 25.08 4.80
N GLU A 206 -1.48 25.86 4.72
CA GLU A 206 -1.55 27.33 4.60
C GLU A 206 -2.39 27.76 3.38
N GLU A 207 -2.34 27.00 2.27
CA GLU A 207 -3.12 27.22 1.04
C GLU A 207 -4.50 26.52 1.04
N GLY A 208 -4.93 25.91 2.14
CA GLY A 208 -6.21 25.20 2.24
C GLY A 208 -6.33 23.97 1.33
N VAL A 209 -5.20 23.32 0.99
CA VAL A 209 -5.22 22.06 0.25
C VAL A 209 -5.68 20.94 1.17
N GLU A 210 -6.83 20.36 0.82
CA GLU A 210 -7.37 19.14 1.40
C GLU A 210 -6.41 17.96 1.19
N MET A 211 -6.15 17.21 2.26
CA MET A 211 -5.19 16.10 2.34
C MET A 211 -5.87 14.88 2.97
N GLY A 212 -5.43 13.68 2.64
CA GLY A 212 -6.01 12.42 3.09
C GLY A 212 -5.92 11.31 2.05
N TYR A 213 -6.58 10.19 2.35
CA TYR A 213 -6.69 9.04 1.46
C TYR A 213 -7.52 9.34 0.20
N ASP A 214 -8.63 10.08 0.32
CA ASP A 214 -9.52 10.36 -0.82
C ASP A 214 -8.84 11.26 -1.87
N THR A 215 -7.90 12.11 -1.43
CA THR A 215 -7.15 13.03 -2.29
C THR A 215 -5.80 12.47 -2.77
N TYR A 216 -5.40 11.28 -2.34
CA TYR A 216 -4.06 10.70 -2.56
C TYR A 216 -2.90 11.58 -2.02
N ILE A 217 -3.14 12.46 -1.05
CA ILE A 217 -2.11 13.28 -0.42
C ILE A 217 -2.00 12.87 1.05
N VAL A 218 -1.06 11.96 1.37
CA VAL A 218 -0.91 11.41 2.72
C VAL A 218 0.17 12.17 3.49
N PRO A 219 -0.16 12.95 4.53
CA PRO A 219 0.82 13.64 5.36
C PRO A 219 1.33 12.71 6.45
N PHE A 220 2.58 12.26 6.34
CA PHE A 220 3.13 11.20 7.20
C PHE A 220 3.67 11.70 8.55
N GLY A 221 4.44 12.78 8.54
CA GLY A 221 5.16 13.31 9.70
C GLY A 221 6.07 14.47 9.30
N ARG A 222 6.36 15.41 10.20
CA ARG A 222 7.14 16.62 9.86
C ARG A 222 8.65 16.40 9.82
N ASP A 223 9.15 15.27 10.29
CA ASP A 223 10.59 14.97 10.25
C ASP A 223 10.96 13.95 9.17
N THR A 224 12.26 13.84 8.92
CA THR A 224 12.81 12.93 7.91
C THR A 224 12.75 11.46 8.35
N ILE A 225 12.56 11.17 9.65
CA ILE A 225 12.46 9.81 10.18
C ILE A 225 11.15 9.18 9.69
N SER A 226 10.06 9.96 9.62
CA SER A 226 8.78 9.54 9.05
C SER A 226 8.83 9.19 7.55
N ALA A 227 9.96 9.40 6.85
CA ALA A 227 10.22 8.80 5.53
C ALA A 227 10.32 7.25 5.58
N ILE A 228 10.34 6.64 6.77
CA ILE A 228 10.20 5.19 6.92
C ILE A 228 8.81 4.68 6.54
N TYR A 229 7.74 5.45 6.73
CA TYR A 229 6.38 4.98 6.43
C TYR A 229 6.14 4.71 4.91
N PRO A 230 6.63 5.53 3.96
CA PRO A 230 6.73 5.17 2.55
C PRO A 230 7.44 3.83 2.28
N MET A 231 8.54 3.55 2.99
CA MET A 231 9.32 2.32 2.83
C MET A 231 8.61 1.10 3.44
N GLY A 232 7.88 1.29 4.54
CA GLY A 232 6.98 0.29 5.13
C GLY A 232 5.76 0.01 4.25
N PHE A 233 5.23 1.00 3.54
CA PHE A 233 4.19 0.79 2.51
C PHE A 233 4.74 -0.04 1.33
N ALA A 234 5.88 0.36 0.77
CA ALA A 234 6.57 -0.37 -0.29
C ALA A 234 6.92 -1.83 0.08
N THR A 235 7.39 -2.04 1.31
CA THR A 235 7.69 -3.38 1.83
C THR A 235 6.43 -4.24 1.92
N ARG A 236 5.34 -3.71 2.48
CA ARG A 236 4.07 -4.44 2.56
C ARG A 236 3.45 -4.70 1.20
N SER A 237 3.59 -3.81 0.22
CA SER A 237 3.15 -4.11 -1.16
C SER A 237 3.79 -5.39 -1.72
N ALA A 238 5.05 -5.65 -1.41
CA ALA A 238 5.74 -6.87 -1.81
C ALA A 238 5.29 -8.11 -1.03
N LEU A 239 5.01 -7.97 0.27
CA LEU A 239 4.50 -9.06 1.13
C LEU A 239 3.04 -9.43 0.80
N THR A 240 2.18 -8.43 0.58
CA THR A 240 0.75 -8.58 0.32
C THR A 240 0.45 -8.99 -1.12
N PHE A 241 0.93 -8.22 -2.12
CA PHE A 241 0.59 -8.45 -3.53
C PHE A 241 1.64 -9.26 -4.28
N GLY A 242 2.90 -9.22 -3.83
CA GLY A 242 3.97 -10.07 -4.35
C GLY A 242 3.96 -11.50 -3.79
N GLY A 243 3.17 -11.75 -2.72
CA GLY A 243 3.13 -13.05 -2.03
C GLY A 243 4.46 -13.46 -1.39
N LEU A 244 5.38 -12.50 -1.19
CA LEU A 244 6.70 -12.75 -0.63
C LEU A 244 6.64 -12.95 0.88
N LYS A 245 7.54 -13.76 1.40
CA LYS A 245 7.65 -14.04 2.83
C LYS A 245 8.61 -13.04 3.50
N PRO A 246 8.40 -12.70 4.78
CA PRO A 246 9.39 -12.02 5.60
C PRO A 246 10.79 -12.65 5.48
N GLY A 247 11.83 -11.81 5.54
CA GLY A 247 13.23 -12.24 5.39
C GLY A 247 13.68 -12.51 3.94
N GLN A 248 12.78 -12.56 2.96
CA GLN A 248 13.13 -12.59 1.52
C GLN A 248 13.53 -11.21 1.01
N TRP A 249 14.50 -10.58 1.68
CA TRP A 249 14.88 -9.18 1.49
C TRP A 249 15.24 -8.87 0.03
N ARG A 250 15.98 -9.77 -0.64
CA ARG A 250 16.41 -9.57 -2.02
C ARG A 250 15.22 -9.56 -2.98
N GLU A 251 14.30 -10.50 -2.82
CA GLU A 251 13.08 -10.63 -3.61
C GLU A 251 12.17 -9.42 -3.36
N ILE A 252 12.07 -8.92 -2.13
CA ILE A 252 11.28 -7.73 -1.75
C ILE A 252 11.84 -6.46 -2.39
N LEU A 253 13.17 -6.26 -2.39
CA LEU A 253 13.80 -5.12 -3.06
C LEU A 253 13.65 -5.21 -4.60
N LEU A 254 13.79 -6.41 -5.18
CA LEU A 254 13.57 -6.63 -6.61
C LEU A 254 12.09 -6.43 -7.02
N TYR A 255 11.14 -6.87 -6.20
CA TYR A 255 9.72 -6.61 -6.40
C TYR A 255 9.46 -5.11 -6.46
N ASN A 256 9.95 -4.36 -5.47
CA ASN A 256 9.79 -2.91 -5.42
C ASN A 256 10.40 -2.21 -6.64
N LYS A 257 11.63 -2.58 -7.02
CA LYS A 257 12.30 -2.07 -8.22
C LYS A 257 11.46 -2.23 -9.50
N PHE A 258 10.79 -3.37 -9.67
CA PHE A 258 10.09 -3.71 -10.92
C PHE A 258 8.57 -3.52 -10.91
N ARG A 259 7.93 -3.42 -9.75
CA ARG A 259 6.46 -3.35 -9.60
C ARG A 259 5.96 -2.09 -8.91
N VAL A 260 6.75 -1.47 -8.02
CA VAL A 260 6.35 -0.27 -7.28
C VAL A 260 7.10 0.92 -7.86
N PHE A 261 6.49 1.68 -8.78
CA PHE A 261 7.16 2.78 -9.48
C PHE A 261 7.27 4.05 -8.64
N ALA A 262 7.94 3.95 -7.49
CA ALA A 262 8.15 5.07 -6.57
C ALA A 262 9.43 5.86 -6.83
N PHE A 263 9.40 7.16 -6.53
CA PHE A 263 10.55 8.06 -6.54
C PHE A 263 10.48 9.07 -5.38
N VAL A 264 11.63 9.65 -5.02
CA VAL A 264 11.76 10.65 -3.96
C VAL A 264 11.98 12.03 -4.59
N LEU A 265 11.21 13.03 -4.15
CA LEU A 265 11.43 14.45 -4.39
C LEU A 265 12.00 15.09 -3.12
N ALA A 266 13.31 15.34 -3.09
CA ALA A 266 13.95 16.03 -1.97
C ALA A 266 13.85 17.55 -2.20
N LEU A 267 13.06 18.25 -1.37
CA LEU A 267 12.79 19.67 -1.51
C LEU A 267 13.51 20.50 -0.44
N GLY A 268 14.29 21.48 -0.89
CA GLY A 268 15.14 22.35 -0.09
C GLY A 268 16.45 21.69 0.34
N GLU A 269 16.95 22.05 1.53
CA GLU A 269 18.29 21.65 1.98
C GLU A 269 18.38 20.14 2.29
N VAL A 270 19.35 19.47 1.67
CA VAL A 270 19.66 18.05 1.88
C VAL A 270 20.74 17.88 2.95
N ASP A 271 20.30 17.64 4.17
CA ASP A 271 21.13 17.28 5.33
C ASP A 271 21.60 15.81 5.29
N ASP A 272 22.46 15.42 6.25
CA ASP A 272 23.03 14.06 6.34
C ASP A 272 21.95 12.97 6.49
N LEU A 273 20.86 13.26 7.22
CA LEU A 273 19.78 12.32 7.47
C LEU A 273 18.94 12.10 6.20
N LYS A 274 18.67 13.18 5.43
CA LYS A 274 18.06 13.05 4.09
C LYS A 274 18.94 12.25 3.14
N TYR A 275 20.26 12.45 3.12
CA TYR A 275 21.18 11.62 2.33
C TYR A 275 21.16 10.15 2.75
N ALA A 276 21.11 9.87 4.05
CA ALA A 276 21.07 8.51 4.59
C ALA A 276 19.75 7.78 4.28
N ALA A 277 18.61 8.46 4.46
CA ALA A 277 17.30 7.94 4.10
C ALA A 277 17.15 7.70 2.59
N ALA A 278 17.64 8.64 1.76
CA ALA A 278 17.68 8.48 0.30
C ALA A 278 18.53 7.29 -0.15
N ALA A 279 19.67 7.02 0.52
CA ALA A 279 20.45 5.81 0.27
C ALA A 279 19.64 4.52 0.56
N GLY A 280 18.81 4.53 1.61
CA GLY A 280 17.85 3.46 1.89
C GLY A 280 16.80 3.30 0.79
N ALA A 281 16.23 4.40 0.28
CA ALA A 281 15.26 4.38 -0.82
C ALA A 281 15.88 3.85 -2.14
N ILE A 282 17.14 4.19 -2.43
CA ILE A 282 17.86 3.68 -3.60
C ILE A 282 17.98 2.15 -3.57
N SER A 283 18.13 1.52 -2.40
CA SER A 283 18.18 0.06 -2.25
C SER A 283 16.90 -0.64 -2.76
N TYR A 284 15.74 0.04 -2.72
CA TYR A 284 14.45 -0.45 -3.25
C TYR A 284 14.30 -0.18 -4.76
N GLY A 285 15.29 0.44 -5.39
CA GLY A 285 15.25 0.89 -6.78
C GLY A 285 14.48 2.20 -7.00
N PHE A 286 14.31 3.01 -5.94
CA PHE A 286 13.65 4.32 -6.02
C PHE A 286 14.70 5.44 -6.18
N PRO A 287 14.66 6.22 -7.27
CA PRO A 287 15.60 7.32 -7.50
C PRO A 287 15.20 8.54 -6.66
N THR A 288 16.19 9.38 -6.37
CA THR A 288 15.99 10.67 -5.68
C THR A 288 16.27 11.82 -6.63
N ILE A 289 15.34 12.77 -6.73
CA ILE A 289 15.48 14.00 -7.50
C ILE A 289 15.43 15.16 -6.49
N ALA A 290 16.44 16.02 -6.50
CA ALA A 290 16.50 17.18 -5.61
C ALA A 290 16.25 18.49 -6.36
N ASP A 291 15.51 19.41 -5.75
CA ASP A 291 15.27 20.77 -6.27
C ASP A 291 16.39 21.77 -5.92
N THR A 292 17.48 21.28 -5.32
CA THR A 292 18.69 22.04 -4.96
C THR A 292 19.94 21.47 -5.63
N VAL A 293 20.99 22.30 -5.71
CA VAL A 293 22.30 21.93 -6.27
C VAL A 293 22.98 20.90 -5.37
N ILE A 294 23.00 19.65 -5.80
CA ILE A 294 23.69 18.55 -5.12
C ILE A 294 24.50 17.71 -6.13
N PRO A 295 25.52 16.95 -5.71
CA PRO A 295 26.19 15.99 -6.58
C PRO A 295 25.23 14.89 -7.07
N GLU A 296 25.53 14.28 -8.21
CA GLU A 296 24.66 13.27 -8.82
C GLU A 296 25.23 11.84 -8.73
N ILE A 297 24.34 10.86 -8.89
CA ILE A 297 24.67 9.45 -9.07
C ILE A 297 23.94 8.96 -10.32
N LEU A 298 24.56 9.23 -11.47
CA LEU A 298 24.08 8.86 -12.82
C LEU A 298 24.25 7.38 -13.23
N PRO A 299 25.16 6.55 -12.66
CA PRO A 299 25.22 5.12 -12.98
C PRO A 299 23.88 4.42 -12.77
N THR A 300 23.58 3.42 -13.59
CA THR A 300 22.32 2.66 -13.49
C THR A 300 22.54 1.32 -12.80
N GLY A 301 21.45 0.59 -12.49
CA GLY A 301 21.53 -0.84 -12.14
C GLY A 301 20.82 -1.23 -10.84
N ILE A 302 20.72 -0.33 -9.85
CA ILE A 302 19.84 -0.53 -8.69
C ILE A 302 18.48 0.11 -8.97
N THR A 303 18.44 1.42 -9.25
CA THR A 303 17.32 2.06 -9.93
C THR A 303 17.28 1.65 -11.41
N ARG A 304 16.22 2.06 -12.11
CA ARG A 304 16.02 1.77 -13.53
C ARG A 304 16.97 2.56 -14.44
N TYR A 305 17.09 3.85 -14.19
CA TYR A 305 18.04 4.75 -14.83
C TYR A 305 18.97 5.32 -13.77
N GLU A 306 19.09 6.63 -13.62
CA GLU A 306 19.94 7.29 -12.61
C GLU A 306 19.47 6.99 -11.17
N HIS A 307 20.36 7.08 -10.18
CA HIS A 307 20.02 6.94 -8.74
C HIS A 307 19.70 8.28 -8.08
N VAL A 308 20.49 9.31 -8.37
CA VAL A 308 20.35 10.66 -7.80
C VAL A 308 20.56 11.70 -8.89
N ILE A 309 19.60 12.62 -9.04
CA ILE A 309 19.65 13.76 -9.97
C ILE A 309 19.47 15.07 -9.20
N SER A 310 20.20 16.09 -9.62
CA SER A 310 20.01 17.48 -9.17
C SER A 310 19.31 18.26 -10.28
N MET A 311 18.15 18.84 -9.96
CA MET A 311 17.39 19.70 -10.87
C MET A 311 17.02 21.00 -10.14
N PRO A 312 17.99 21.93 -9.96
CA PRO A 312 17.81 23.10 -9.12
C PRO A 312 16.62 23.95 -9.57
N TRP A 313 15.66 24.25 -8.70
CA TRP A 313 14.38 24.85 -9.09
C TRP A 313 14.54 26.14 -9.92
N ASN A 314 15.52 26.97 -9.55
CA ASN A 314 15.78 28.26 -10.20
C ASN A 314 16.50 28.12 -11.56
N GLU A 315 17.02 26.94 -11.88
CA GLU A 315 17.69 26.61 -13.15
C GLU A 315 16.72 25.91 -14.14
N ILE A 316 15.50 25.57 -13.71
CA ILE A 316 14.46 25.05 -14.58
C ILE A 316 13.93 26.18 -15.49
N GLU A 317 14.32 26.12 -16.77
CA GLU A 317 13.80 27.00 -17.83
C GLU A 317 12.27 26.85 -17.94
N ALA A 318 11.53 27.89 -17.56
CA ALA A 318 10.08 27.95 -17.55
C ALA A 318 9.61 29.39 -17.25
N GLU A 319 8.41 29.77 -17.67
CA GLU A 319 7.84 31.10 -17.44
C GLU A 319 7.32 31.26 -16.00
N ASN A 320 6.70 30.22 -15.45
CA ASN A 320 6.03 30.25 -14.14
C ASN A 320 6.28 28.96 -13.32
N ASP A 321 5.91 28.98 -12.04
CA ASP A 321 6.17 27.86 -11.12
C ASP A 321 5.31 26.62 -11.39
N THR A 322 4.15 26.76 -12.02
CA THR A 322 3.33 25.62 -12.49
C THR A 322 4.06 24.85 -13.60
N GLU A 323 4.70 25.57 -14.53
CA GLU A 323 5.51 24.95 -15.58
C GLU A 323 6.83 24.37 -15.04
N ARG A 324 7.46 25.00 -14.03
CA ARG A 324 8.62 24.41 -13.32
C ARG A 324 8.24 23.11 -12.61
N ALA A 325 7.12 23.10 -11.89
CA ALA A 325 6.58 21.90 -11.26
C ALA A 325 6.33 20.79 -12.30
N ALA A 326 5.70 21.13 -13.44
CA ALA A 326 5.49 20.19 -14.54
C ALA A 326 6.80 19.57 -15.06
N LYS A 327 7.84 20.39 -15.28
CA LYS A 327 9.16 19.91 -15.74
C LYS A 327 9.89 19.07 -14.69
N LEU A 328 9.83 19.44 -13.41
CA LEU A 328 10.42 18.66 -12.30
C LEU A 328 9.74 17.29 -12.15
N VAL A 329 8.41 17.27 -12.11
CA VAL A 329 7.61 16.05 -11.99
C VAL A 329 7.82 15.15 -13.22
N GLN A 330 7.78 15.72 -14.43
CA GLN A 330 8.08 15.00 -15.68
C GLN A 330 9.47 14.34 -15.65
N ARG A 331 10.50 15.06 -15.19
CA ARG A 331 11.85 14.48 -15.09
C ARG A 331 11.92 13.33 -14.07
N ALA A 332 11.27 13.46 -12.92
CA ALA A 332 11.23 12.38 -11.92
C ALA A 332 10.53 11.11 -12.45
N ILE A 333 9.45 11.28 -13.21
CA ILE A 333 8.71 10.23 -13.91
C ILE A 333 9.59 9.49 -14.92
N GLU A 334 10.35 10.22 -15.73
CA GLU A 334 11.30 9.66 -16.71
C GLU A 334 12.40 8.84 -16.04
N VAL A 335 13.01 9.38 -15.00
CA VAL A 335 14.14 8.77 -14.26
C VAL A 335 13.72 7.51 -13.52
N ARG A 336 12.49 7.47 -12.99
CA ARG A 336 11.91 6.22 -12.47
C ARG A 336 11.50 5.26 -13.59
N GLY A 337 11.23 5.79 -14.77
CA GLY A 337 10.63 5.11 -15.92
C GLY A 337 9.19 4.69 -15.66
N VAL A 338 8.41 5.57 -15.03
CA VAL A 338 6.95 5.40 -14.90
C VAL A 338 6.34 5.60 -16.28
N LYS A 339 5.64 4.58 -16.80
CA LYS A 339 4.91 4.69 -18.07
C LYS A 339 3.49 5.17 -17.79
N ILE A 340 3.31 6.48 -17.70
CA ILE A 340 1.99 7.07 -17.49
C ILE A 340 1.22 7.05 -18.81
N LYS A 341 0.10 6.32 -18.84
CA LYS A 341 -0.92 6.51 -19.87
C LYS A 341 -1.76 7.74 -19.51
N ILE A 342 -1.25 8.94 -19.81
CA ILE A 342 -2.08 10.13 -19.74
C ILE A 342 -3.11 10.02 -20.86
N THR A 343 -4.34 9.65 -20.52
CA THR A 343 -5.48 9.90 -21.41
C THR A 343 -5.85 11.35 -21.20
N GLU A 344 -5.41 12.24 -22.08
CA GLU A 344 -5.87 13.63 -22.06
C GLU A 344 -7.36 13.64 -22.40
N VAL A 345 -8.19 13.89 -21.38
CA VAL A 345 -9.63 14.05 -21.52
C VAL A 345 -9.90 15.56 -21.64
N PRO A 346 -10.41 16.07 -22.77
CA PRO A 346 -10.45 17.51 -23.05
C PRO A 346 -11.65 18.19 -22.35
N ILE A 347 -11.56 18.31 -21.02
CA ILE A 347 -12.57 18.90 -20.15
C ILE A 347 -11.95 19.99 -19.24
N PRO A 348 -12.74 20.96 -18.74
CA PRO A 348 -12.21 22.09 -17.96
C PRO A 348 -12.04 21.82 -16.46
N VAL A 349 -12.33 20.59 -16.01
CA VAL A 349 -12.13 20.13 -14.62
C VAL A 349 -10.98 19.13 -14.57
N ALA A 350 -10.46 18.87 -13.37
CA ALA A 350 -9.46 17.82 -13.21
C ALA A 350 -10.09 16.44 -13.49
N TYR A 351 -9.32 15.56 -14.13
CA TYR A 351 -9.74 14.21 -14.48
C TYR A 351 -8.73 13.17 -13.95
N GLY A 352 -9.21 12.09 -13.33
CA GLY A 352 -8.37 11.07 -12.71
C GLY A 352 -9.16 10.15 -11.76
N SER A 353 -8.60 8.99 -11.42
CA SER A 353 -9.27 8.00 -10.54
C SER A 353 -9.45 8.51 -9.11
N ALA A 354 -8.65 9.49 -8.68
CA ALA A 354 -8.78 10.14 -7.38
C ALA A 354 -10.13 10.83 -7.17
N PHE A 355 -10.83 11.22 -8.24
CA PHE A 355 -12.12 11.91 -8.15
C PHE A 355 -13.32 10.96 -8.15
N GLU A 356 -13.12 9.64 -8.39
CA GLU A 356 -14.21 8.67 -8.56
C GLU A 356 -15.14 8.55 -7.34
N GLY A 357 -14.65 8.90 -6.15
CA GLY A 357 -15.39 8.85 -4.89
C GLY A 357 -16.11 10.15 -4.48
N GLU A 358 -16.00 11.23 -5.26
CA GLU A 358 -16.57 12.53 -4.87
C GLU A 358 -18.11 12.48 -4.70
N VAL A 359 -18.60 13.01 -3.58
CA VAL A 359 -20.05 13.05 -3.28
C VAL A 359 -20.60 14.48 -3.41
N VAL A 360 -21.29 14.75 -4.53
CA VAL A 360 -21.98 16.03 -4.73
C VAL A 360 -23.21 16.12 -3.82
N ARG A 361 -23.08 16.88 -2.74
CA ARG A 361 -24.17 17.15 -1.77
C ARG A 361 -25.12 18.22 -2.32
N ARG A 362 -26.36 18.24 -1.79
CA ARG A 362 -27.44 19.13 -2.27
C ARG A 362 -27.13 20.63 -2.17
N ALA A 363 -26.27 21.06 -1.24
CA ALA A 363 -25.87 22.45 -1.10
C ALA A 363 -24.99 22.93 -2.28
N ASP A 364 -24.14 22.03 -2.76
CA ASP A 364 -23.07 22.28 -3.73
C ASP A 364 -23.48 21.88 -5.16
N MET A 365 -24.67 21.31 -5.32
CA MET A 365 -25.24 20.83 -6.57
C MET A 365 -25.71 21.97 -7.48
N ARG A 366 -25.29 21.94 -8.75
CA ARG A 366 -25.77 22.83 -9.82
C ARG A 366 -27.02 22.28 -10.49
N VAL A 367 -27.02 20.99 -10.82
CA VAL A 367 -28.13 20.27 -11.48
C VAL A 367 -28.07 18.77 -11.17
N GLU A 368 -29.23 18.13 -11.15
CA GLU A 368 -29.42 16.68 -10.98
C GLU A 368 -30.13 16.08 -12.21
N PHE A 369 -29.69 14.90 -12.66
CA PHE A 369 -30.34 14.12 -13.71
C PHE A 369 -30.73 12.75 -13.18
N GLY A 370 -31.96 12.30 -13.42
CA GLY A 370 -32.52 11.10 -12.81
C GLY A 370 -33.04 11.34 -11.38
N GLY A 371 -32.92 10.34 -10.52
CA GLY A 371 -33.39 10.41 -9.13
C GLY A 371 -34.91 10.56 -9.01
N LYS A 372 -35.37 11.41 -8.08
CA LYS A 372 -36.80 11.55 -7.73
C LYS A 372 -37.60 12.44 -8.70
N ASN A 373 -36.97 13.46 -9.27
CA ASN A 373 -37.65 14.56 -9.97
C ASN A 373 -37.43 14.56 -11.49
N SER A 374 -36.60 13.65 -12.00
CA SER A 374 -36.25 13.52 -13.42
C SER A 374 -35.90 12.08 -13.75
N ARG A 375 -35.68 11.77 -15.02
CA ARG A 375 -35.27 10.45 -15.53
C ARG A 375 -33.98 10.56 -16.31
N ALA A 376 -33.05 9.64 -16.05
CA ALA A 376 -31.82 9.55 -16.81
C ALA A 376 -31.51 8.10 -17.16
N PHE A 377 -30.93 7.89 -18.34
CA PHE A 377 -30.52 6.57 -18.80
C PHE A 377 -29.20 6.61 -19.58
N GLU A 378 -28.47 5.51 -19.53
CA GLU A 378 -27.23 5.25 -20.29
C GLU A 378 -27.43 4.01 -21.17
N TYR A 379 -27.35 4.14 -22.49
CA TYR A 379 -27.56 3.04 -23.44
C TYR A 379 -26.42 2.98 -24.44
N LEU A 380 -25.58 1.95 -24.32
CA LEU A 380 -24.52 1.67 -25.28
C LEU A 380 -24.94 0.52 -26.19
N HIS A 381 -24.79 0.69 -27.50
CA HIS A 381 -25.01 -0.39 -28.45
C HIS A 381 -24.00 -0.37 -29.61
N MET A 382 -23.78 -1.55 -30.17
CA MET A 382 -23.04 -1.71 -31.41
C MET A 382 -23.87 -1.17 -32.58
N ALA A 383 -23.20 -0.51 -33.52
CA ALA A 383 -23.79 -0.07 -34.78
C ALA A 383 -22.85 -0.41 -35.96
N PRO A 384 -23.39 -0.56 -37.19
CA PRO A 384 -22.57 -0.78 -38.37
C PRO A 384 -21.51 0.31 -38.57
N MET A 385 -20.32 -0.09 -39.01
CA MET A 385 -19.13 0.78 -39.14
C MET A 385 -19.35 2.00 -40.07
N ASP A 386 -20.29 1.90 -41.00
CA ASP A 386 -20.70 2.95 -41.94
C ASP A 386 -21.76 3.92 -41.35
N GLN A 387 -22.41 3.55 -40.25
CA GLN A 387 -23.44 4.35 -39.57
C GLN A 387 -22.90 5.14 -38.35
N VAL A 388 -21.69 4.81 -37.88
CA VAL A 388 -20.99 5.53 -36.80
C VAL A 388 -20.00 6.53 -37.39
N GLU A 389 -20.16 7.81 -37.06
CA GLU A 389 -19.19 8.87 -37.32
C GLU A 389 -18.33 9.06 -36.06
N ASP A 390 -17.03 8.81 -36.17
CA ASP A 390 -16.15 8.82 -35.00
C ASP A 390 -15.96 10.25 -34.45
N ASN A 391 -15.90 10.37 -33.13
CA ASN A 391 -15.83 11.65 -32.39
C ASN A 391 -17.05 12.57 -32.62
N ARG A 392 -18.20 12.03 -33.04
CA ARG A 392 -19.43 12.80 -33.17
C ARG A 392 -20.17 12.87 -31.84
N ILE A 393 -20.09 14.01 -31.18
CA ILE A 393 -20.83 14.32 -29.95
C ILE A 393 -21.98 15.28 -30.29
N GLN A 394 -23.21 14.92 -29.92
CA GLN A 394 -24.42 15.72 -30.18
C GLN A 394 -25.20 15.95 -28.88
N ILE A 395 -25.61 17.19 -28.63
CA ILE A 395 -26.60 17.53 -27.61
C ILE A 395 -27.93 17.76 -28.34
N ILE A 396 -29.00 17.11 -27.90
CA ILE A 396 -30.32 17.16 -28.53
C ILE A 396 -31.38 17.53 -27.48
N GLY A 397 -31.67 18.82 -27.39
CA GLY A 397 -32.58 19.42 -26.41
C GLY A 397 -31.98 20.67 -25.77
N PRO A 398 -32.60 21.21 -24.70
CA PRO A 398 -32.06 22.32 -23.92
C PRO A 398 -30.84 21.91 -23.08
N ASP A 399 -29.93 22.86 -22.84
CA ASP A 399 -28.82 22.68 -21.88
C ASP A 399 -29.26 23.08 -20.46
N PHE A 400 -28.53 22.63 -19.43
CA PHE A 400 -28.89 22.89 -18.03
C PHE A 400 -28.67 24.33 -17.58
N ASP A 401 -28.05 25.18 -18.40
CA ASP A 401 -27.95 26.64 -18.20
C ASP A 401 -29.32 27.29 -17.92
N GLN A 402 -30.40 26.70 -18.45
CA GLN A 402 -31.78 27.18 -18.30
C GLN A 402 -32.48 26.62 -17.04
N VAL A 403 -31.85 25.70 -16.31
CA VAL A 403 -32.35 25.09 -15.08
C VAL A 403 -31.82 25.89 -13.88
N GLU A 404 -32.69 26.21 -12.93
CA GLU A 404 -32.29 26.89 -11.68
C GLU A 404 -31.27 26.08 -10.87
N ASP A 405 -30.47 26.76 -10.05
CA ASP A 405 -29.45 26.15 -9.21
C ASP A 405 -30.03 25.09 -8.25
N GLY A 406 -29.56 23.85 -8.39
CA GLY A 406 -30.06 22.70 -7.63
C GLY A 406 -31.37 22.11 -8.16
N GLY A 407 -31.79 22.51 -9.37
CA GLY A 407 -32.91 21.90 -10.10
C GLY A 407 -32.60 20.53 -10.71
N SER A 408 -33.57 19.98 -11.43
CA SER A 408 -33.50 18.64 -12.04
C SER A 408 -33.89 18.66 -13.53
N MET A 409 -33.31 17.77 -14.33
CA MET A 409 -33.54 17.66 -15.79
C MET A 409 -33.42 16.21 -16.27
N ASP A 410 -34.16 15.83 -17.32
CA ASP A 410 -34.03 14.50 -17.93
C ASP A 410 -32.78 14.39 -18.81
N LEU A 411 -32.12 13.22 -18.85
CA LEU A 411 -30.89 13.01 -19.64
C LEU A 411 -30.73 11.57 -20.15
N GLY A 412 -30.78 11.40 -21.47
CA GLY A 412 -30.40 10.15 -22.15
C GLY A 412 -28.99 10.21 -22.71
N ILE A 413 -28.10 9.33 -22.28
CA ILE A 413 -26.75 9.15 -22.81
C ILE A 413 -26.78 7.93 -23.75
N VAL A 414 -26.87 8.17 -25.06
CA VAL A 414 -26.84 7.10 -26.08
C VAL A 414 -25.45 7.05 -26.72
N ILE A 415 -24.83 5.87 -26.69
CA ILE A 415 -23.45 5.64 -27.13
C ILE A 415 -23.48 4.59 -28.25
N GLU A 416 -23.08 5.00 -29.44
CA GLU A 416 -22.98 4.14 -30.61
C GLU A 416 -21.51 3.79 -30.84
N VAL A 417 -21.17 2.51 -30.71
CA VAL A 417 -19.81 2.01 -30.92
C VAL A 417 -19.72 1.12 -32.16
N ALA A 418 -18.59 1.16 -32.84
CA ALA A 418 -18.29 0.21 -33.91
C ALA A 418 -16.83 -0.27 -33.80
N GLY A 419 -16.58 -1.52 -34.18
CA GLY A 419 -15.22 -2.04 -34.22
C GLY A 419 -15.13 -3.45 -34.77
N ARG A 420 -13.98 -3.82 -35.37
CA ARG A 420 -13.78 -5.12 -36.05
C ARG A 420 -13.85 -6.33 -35.12
N LYS A 421 -13.60 -6.13 -33.82
CA LYS A 421 -13.73 -7.16 -32.78
C LYS A 421 -14.91 -6.90 -31.83
N MET A 422 -15.67 -5.82 -32.04
CA MET A 422 -16.86 -5.53 -31.25
C MET A 422 -17.92 -6.61 -31.48
N GLN A 423 -18.65 -6.96 -30.44
CA GLN A 423 -19.71 -7.96 -30.43
C GLN A 423 -20.84 -7.46 -29.53
N GLU A 424 -22.08 -7.87 -29.78
CA GLU A 424 -23.25 -7.49 -28.94
C GLU A 424 -23.03 -7.91 -27.46
N ASP A 425 -22.33 -9.02 -27.24
CA ASP A 425 -21.88 -9.53 -25.93
C ASP A 425 -21.03 -8.54 -25.12
N PHE A 426 -20.36 -7.59 -25.79
CA PHE A 426 -19.48 -6.61 -25.14
C PHE A 426 -20.23 -5.31 -24.77
N GLU A 427 -21.45 -5.10 -25.28
CA GLU A 427 -22.27 -3.93 -24.97
C GLU A 427 -22.47 -3.69 -23.46
N PRO A 428 -22.97 -4.64 -22.64
CA PRO A 428 -23.17 -4.40 -21.21
C PRO A 428 -21.86 -4.17 -20.43
N VAL A 429 -20.75 -4.76 -20.89
CA VAL A 429 -19.42 -4.58 -20.28
C VAL A 429 -18.91 -3.15 -20.49
N LEU A 430 -19.10 -2.62 -21.71
CA LEU A 430 -18.75 -1.25 -22.09
C LEU A 430 -19.72 -0.22 -21.49
N GLU A 431 -21.03 -0.50 -21.49
CA GLU A 431 -22.08 0.35 -20.91
C GLU A 431 -21.77 0.68 -19.44
N ARG A 432 -21.35 -0.32 -18.65
CA ARG A 432 -20.98 -0.11 -17.24
C ARG A 432 -19.80 0.83 -17.03
N GLN A 433 -18.92 1.00 -18.02
CA GLN A 433 -17.75 1.88 -17.88
C GLN A 433 -18.15 3.36 -17.84
N VAL A 434 -19.34 3.72 -18.32
CA VAL A 434 -19.90 5.08 -18.20
C VAL A 434 -19.84 5.57 -16.74
N HIS A 435 -20.21 4.73 -15.78
CA HIS A 435 -20.12 5.05 -14.35
C HIS A 435 -18.70 5.43 -13.90
N TYR A 436 -17.67 4.68 -14.31
CA TYR A 436 -16.28 4.99 -13.94
C TYR A 436 -15.76 6.21 -14.70
N PHE A 437 -16.00 6.25 -16.00
CA PHE A 437 -15.50 7.31 -16.87
C PHE A 437 -16.06 8.66 -16.47
N VAL A 438 -17.35 8.73 -16.13
CA VAL A 438 -18.01 9.98 -15.69
C VAL A 438 -17.59 10.40 -14.28
N ASN A 439 -17.49 9.47 -13.32
CA ASN A 439 -17.02 9.79 -11.96
C ASN A 439 -15.53 10.22 -11.92
N GLY A 440 -14.72 9.87 -12.93
CA GLY A 440 -13.35 10.34 -13.02
C GLY A 440 -13.18 11.86 -13.18
N ALA A 441 -14.25 12.63 -13.39
CA ALA A 441 -14.23 14.08 -13.48
C ALA A 441 -14.59 14.76 -12.15
N SER A 442 -13.67 15.59 -11.62
CA SER A 442 -13.89 16.30 -10.35
C SER A 442 -15.13 17.21 -10.40
N GLY A 443 -15.95 17.13 -9.36
CA GLY A 443 -17.23 17.82 -9.20
C GLY A 443 -18.42 17.11 -9.86
N ILE A 444 -18.25 15.88 -10.36
CA ILE A 444 -19.29 15.07 -10.99
C ILE A 444 -19.54 13.81 -10.17
N GLN A 445 -20.81 13.45 -9.96
CA GLN A 445 -21.20 12.19 -9.32
C GLN A 445 -22.15 11.43 -10.25
N HIS A 446 -21.87 10.14 -10.49
CA HIS A 446 -22.69 9.20 -11.26
C HIS A 446 -22.96 7.93 -10.46
N ILE A 447 -24.23 7.59 -10.22
CA ILE A 447 -24.67 6.39 -9.50
C ILE A 447 -25.76 5.69 -10.32
N GLY A 448 -25.91 4.38 -10.16
CA GLY A 448 -26.89 3.59 -10.91
C GLY A 448 -26.30 3.02 -12.19
N GLN A 449 -27.18 2.75 -13.16
CA GLN A 449 -26.89 2.13 -14.46
C GLN A 449 -28.13 2.17 -15.37
N ARG A 450 -28.00 1.77 -16.64
CA ARG A 450 -29.13 1.50 -17.56
C ARG A 450 -30.18 2.61 -17.53
N ASP A 451 -31.44 2.34 -17.17
CA ASP A 451 -32.53 3.33 -17.06
C ASP A 451 -32.80 3.90 -15.66
N ILE A 452 -31.90 3.61 -14.72
CA ILE A 452 -31.93 4.11 -13.32
C ILE A 452 -30.64 4.88 -13.00
N ALA A 453 -30.03 5.51 -14.01
CA ALA A 453 -28.87 6.38 -13.82
C ALA A 453 -29.26 7.62 -13.00
N TRP A 454 -28.33 8.09 -12.18
CA TRP A 454 -28.49 9.27 -11.32
C TRP A 454 -27.18 10.05 -11.31
N ILE A 455 -27.23 11.26 -11.88
CA ILE A 455 -26.04 12.08 -12.17
C ILE A 455 -26.20 13.45 -11.51
N ARG A 456 -25.12 13.97 -10.93
CA ARG A 456 -25.05 15.33 -10.38
C ARG A 456 -23.81 16.06 -10.88
N ILE A 457 -23.98 17.36 -11.11
CA ILE A 457 -22.89 18.29 -11.41
C ILE A 457 -22.82 19.30 -10.26
N SER A 458 -21.62 19.58 -9.75
CA SER A 458 -21.40 20.60 -8.73
C SER A 458 -21.32 22.02 -9.33
N LYS A 459 -21.59 23.04 -8.50
CA LYS A 459 -21.42 24.45 -8.84
C LYS A 459 -19.98 24.76 -9.26
N ALA A 460 -19.00 24.24 -8.52
CA ALA A 460 -17.58 24.43 -8.83
C ALA A 460 -17.14 23.81 -10.17
N ALA A 461 -17.77 22.73 -10.62
CA ALA A 461 -17.53 22.17 -11.96
C ALA A 461 -18.16 23.04 -13.06
N ALA A 462 -19.39 23.49 -12.86
CA ALA A 462 -20.09 24.37 -13.81
C ALA A 462 -19.41 25.75 -13.94
N GLU A 463 -18.94 26.34 -12.84
CA GLU A 463 -18.19 27.61 -12.81
C GLU A 463 -16.86 27.53 -13.58
N LYS A 464 -16.21 26.35 -13.58
CA LYS A 464 -15.02 26.08 -14.41
C LYS A 464 -15.36 25.90 -15.90
N GLY A 465 -16.65 25.80 -16.25
CA GLY A 465 -17.13 25.64 -17.63
C GLY A 465 -17.50 24.21 -18.02
N PHE A 466 -17.71 23.30 -17.06
CA PHE A 466 -18.24 21.97 -17.37
C PHE A 466 -19.68 22.09 -17.90
N THR A 467 -20.02 21.29 -18.92
CA THR A 467 -21.29 21.32 -19.68
C THR A 467 -21.63 19.91 -20.15
N LEU A 468 -22.84 19.69 -20.67
CA LEU A 468 -23.25 18.36 -21.15
C LEU A 468 -22.26 17.75 -22.15
N LYS A 469 -21.72 18.55 -23.09
CA LYS A 469 -20.78 18.07 -24.14
C LYS A 469 -19.63 17.25 -23.56
N HIS A 470 -19.12 17.66 -22.40
CA HIS A 470 -17.97 17.06 -21.75
C HIS A 470 -18.20 15.61 -21.30
N PHE A 471 -19.45 15.18 -21.06
CA PHE A 471 -19.77 13.74 -20.90
C PHE A 471 -19.41 12.96 -22.18
N GLY A 472 -19.72 13.51 -23.36
CA GLY A 472 -19.34 12.90 -24.64
C GLY A 472 -17.83 12.87 -24.86
N ASP A 473 -17.12 13.94 -24.48
CA ASP A 473 -15.65 14.02 -24.60
C ASP A 473 -14.95 12.99 -23.69
N ILE A 474 -15.43 12.85 -22.44
CA ILE A 474 -15.01 11.81 -21.50
C ILE A 474 -15.19 10.42 -22.09
N LEU A 475 -16.40 10.10 -22.54
CA LEU A 475 -16.74 8.76 -23.04
C LEU A 475 -15.93 8.42 -24.29
N TYR A 476 -15.83 9.34 -25.25
CA TYR A 476 -15.00 9.18 -26.45
C TYR A 476 -13.54 8.87 -26.09
N ALA A 477 -12.91 9.71 -25.28
CA ALA A 477 -11.49 9.57 -24.94
C ALA A 477 -11.21 8.26 -24.18
N ARG A 478 -12.07 7.89 -23.22
CA ARG A 478 -11.86 6.74 -22.34
C ARG A 478 -12.19 5.40 -23.00
N PHE A 479 -13.23 5.31 -23.85
CA PHE A 479 -13.49 4.09 -24.63
C PHE A 479 -12.32 3.78 -25.58
N HIS A 480 -11.77 4.78 -26.27
CA HIS A 480 -10.59 4.60 -27.12
C HIS A 480 -9.34 4.22 -26.31
N ALA A 481 -9.10 4.86 -25.16
CA ALA A 481 -7.91 4.60 -24.33
C ALA A 481 -7.88 3.19 -23.70
N ASP A 482 -9.02 2.71 -23.20
CA ASP A 482 -9.11 1.46 -22.44
C ASP A 482 -9.55 0.28 -23.33
N PHE A 483 -10.37 0.53 -24.36
CA PHE A 483 -10.99 -0.49 -25.19
C PHE A 483 -10.69 -0.36 -26.71
N GLY A 484 -9.72 0.48 -27.10
CA GLY A 484 -9.30 0.68 -28.51
C GLY A 484 -8.73 -0.56 -29.23
N ALA A 485 -8.63 -1.71 -28.56
CA ALA A 485 -8.36 -3.01 -29.20
C ALA A 485 -9.63 -3.67 -29.79
N ILE A 486 -10.81 -3.13 -29.47
CA ILE A 486 -12.15 -3.66 -29.75
C ILE A 486 -13.05 -2.60 -30.38
N VAL A 487 -13.03 -1.39 -29.82
CA VAL A 487 -13.78 -0.21 -30.28
C VAL A 487 -12.90 0.58 -31.25
N ASP A 488 -13.28 0.64 -32.53
CA ASP A 488 -12.59 1.43 -33.57
C ASP A 488 -13.23 2.83 -33.74
N LYS A 489 -14.49 3.01 -33.33
CA LYS A 489 -15.24 4.27 -33.40
C LYS A 489 -16.22 4.46 -32.25
N VAL A 490 -16.42 5.70 -31.83
CA VAL A 490 -17.42 6.12 -30.83
C VAL A 490 -18.18 7.38 -31.26
N GLN A 491 -19.50 7.32 -31.19
CA GLN A 491 -20.43 8.44 -31.36
C GLN A 491 -21.31 8.56 -30.10
N VAL A 492 -21.56 9.78 -29.62
CA VAL A 492 -22.36 10.03 -28.39
C VAL A 492 -23.48 11.02 -28.67
N LYS A 493 -24.69 10.69 -28.20
CA LYS A 493 -25.87 11.57 -28.22
C LYS A 493 -26.33 11.80 -26.77
N LEU A 494 -26.43 13.05 -26.39
CA LEU A 494 -26.87 13.53 -25.08
C LEU A 494 -28.25 14.17 -25.28
N ILE A 495 -29.29 13.49 -24.79
CA ILE A 495 -30.68 13.77 -25.15
C ILE A 495 -31.41 14.35 -23.95
N THR A 496 -31.77 15.62 -24.03
CA THR A 496 -32.58 16.35 -23.04
C THR A 496 -33.93 16.79 -23.63
N ASP A 497 -34.18 16.59 -24.93
CA ASP A 497 -35.49 16.76 -25.54
C ASP A 497 -36.48 15.71 -24.98
N PRO A 498 -37.62 16.11 -24.39
CA PRO A 498 -38.53 15.16 -23.73
C PRO A 498 -39.13 14.09 -24.65
N THR A 499 -39.35 14.41 -25.94
CA THR A 499 -39.98 13.49 -26.89
C THR A 499 -38.97 12.42 -27.32
N LEU A 500 -37.77 12.85 -27.70
CA LEU A 500 -36.70 11.97 -28.12
C LEU A 500 -36.15 11.16 -26.95
N HIS A 501 -36.10 11.73 -25.73
CA HIS A 501 -35.76 11.04 -24.50
C HIS A 501 -36.69 9.84 -24.25
N ALA A 502 -38.01 10.06 -24.32
CA ALA A 502 -38.99 8.98 -24.17
C ALA A 502 -38.88 7.89 -25.26
N GLU A 503 -38.60 8.27 -26.51
CA GLU A 503 -38.41 7.32 -27.62
C GLU A 503 -37.17 6.42 -27.40
N TRP A 504 -36.04 7.01 -27.02
CA TRP A 504 -34.81 6.26 -26.79
C TRP A 504 -34.83 5.45 -25.50
N LEU A 505 -35.46 5.94 -24.43
CA LEU A 505 -35.69 5.16 -23.22
C LEU A 505 -36.50 3.87 -23.53
N ALA A 506 -37.52 3.96 -24.39
CA ALA A 506 -38.29 2.80 -24.83
C ALA A 506 -37.50 1.83 -25.73
N LYS A 507 -36.51 2.32 -26.50
CA LYS A 507 -35.56 1.48 -27.25
C LYS A 507 -34.58 0.76 -26.32
N ALA A 508 -33.99 1.52 -25.40
CA ALA A 508 -33.02 1.04 -24.42
C ALA A 508 -33.61 -0.07 -23.54
N ARG A 509 -34.83 0.13 -23.00
CA ARG A 509 -35.55 -0.90 -22.21
C ARG A 509 -35.70 -2.22 -22.95
N ARG A 510 -36.18 -2.21 -24.20
CA ARG A 510 -36.27 -3.43 -25.03
C ARG A 510 -34.93 -4.14 -25.23
N ALA A 511 -33.84 -3.39 -25.34
CA ALA A 511 -32.50 -3.96 -25.44
C ALA A 511 -32.04 -4.58 -24.10
N TYR A 512 -32.30 -3.92 -22.97
CA TYR A 512 -32.04 -4.49 -21.64
C TYR A 512 -32.84 -5.77 -21.41
N ASP A 513 -34.14 -5.78 -21.75
CA ASP A 513 -35.01 -6.95 -21.60
C ASP A 513 -34.47 -8.13 -22.42
N TYR A 514 -34.04 -7.89 -23.67
CA TYR A 514 -33.40 -8.90 -24.51
C TYR A 514 -32.09 -9.43 -23.89
N ARG A 515 -31.21 -8.53 -23.40
CA ARG A 515 -29.96 -8.90 -22.71
C ARG A 515 -30.23 -9.78 -21.48
N ASN A 516 -31.25 -9.44 -20.68
CA ASN A 516 -31.65 -10.20 -19.49
C ASN A 516 -32.22 -11.58 -19.87
N GLN A 517 -33.09 -11.66 -20.89
CA GLN A 517 -33.69 -12.92 -21.36
C GLN A 517 -32.67 -13.90 -21.94
N ARG A 518 -31.54 -13.42 -22.47
CA ARG A 518 -30.49 -14.26 -23.08
C ARG A 518 -29.87 -15.28 -22.13
N LEU A 519 -29.98 -15.06 -20.81
CA LEU A 519 -29.50 -15.95 -19.75
C LEU A 519 -30.46 -17.09 -19.41
N ALA A 520 -31.74 -17.00 -19.79
CA ALA A 520 -32.80 -17.87 -19.26
C ALA A 520 -32.58 -19.38 -19.50
N ASN A 521 -31.77 -19.74 -20.50
CA ASN A 521 -31.45 -21.13 -20.85
C ASN A 521 -30.15 -21.66 -20.19
N LEU A 522 -29.44 -20.85 -19.40
CA LEU A 522 -28.17 -21.21 -18.77
C LEU A 522 -28.37 -21.38 -17.25
N THR A 523 -28.03 -22.54 -16.71
CA THR A 523 -28.21 -22.84 -15.28
C THR A 523 -26.89 -23.01 -14.53
N ASP A 524 -26.94 -22.88 -13.21
CA ASP A 524 -25.76 -22.97 -12.34
C ASP A 524 -25.18 -24.40 -12.31
N GLU A 525 -25.98 -25.41 -12.62
CA GLU A 525 -25.54 -26.80 -12.83
C GLU A 525 -24.87 -27.02 -14.20
N ALA A 526 -25.28 -26.28 -15.23
CA ALA A 526 -24.82 -26.49 -16.61
C ALA A 526 -23.42 -25.92 -16.90
N VAL A 527 -22.99 -24.92 -16.12
CA VAL A 527 -21.62 -24.36 -16.17
C VAL A 527 -20.72 -25.07 -15.17
N ASP A 528 -19.40 -25.11 -15.42
CA ASP A 528 -18.37 -25.56 -14.47
C ASP A 528 -17.69 -24.38 -13.72
N THR A 529 -17.90 -23.17 -14.24
CA THR A 529 -17.17 -21.95 -13.89
C THR A 529 -18.16 -20.83 -13.54
N PHE A 530 -18.00 -20.19 -12.40
CA PHE A 530 -18.61 -18.90 -12.06
C PHE A 530 -17.60 -17.78 -12.30
N TYR A 531 -17.96 -16.52 -12.02
CA TYR A 531 -17.01 -15.40 -12.08
C TYR A 531 -17.05 -14.58 -10.80
N ASP A 532 -15.93 -14.00 -10.41
CA ASP A 532 -15.93 -12.90 -9.44
C ASP A 532 -16.17 -11.55 -10.12
N CYS A 533 -16.48 -10.55 -9.29
CA CYS A 533 -16.44 -9.15 -9.67
C CYS A 533 -15.94 -8.34 -8.46
N THR A 534 -14.71 -7.83 -8.57
CA THR A 534 -14.04 -6.99 -7.55
C THR A 534 -14.13 -5.49 -7.88
N LEU A 535 -14.83 -5.13 -8.94
CA LEU A 535 -14.97 -3.78 -9.51
C LEU A 535 -15.49 -2.72 -8.52
N CYS A 536 -16.27 -3.11 -7.51
CA CYS A 536 -16.75 -2.22 -6.45
C CYS A 536 -15.78 -2.10 -5.23
N GLN A 537 -14.61 -2.74 -5.25
CA GLN A 537 -13.65 -2.65 -4.14
C GLN A 537 -13.00 -1.26 -3.99
N SER A 538 -13.17 -0.37 -4.97
CA SER A 538 -12.78 1.05 -4.85
C SER A 538 -13.48 1.79 -3.70
N PHE A 539 -14.68 1.36 -3.30
CA PHE A 539 -15.43 1.94 -2.17
C PHE A 539 -15.94 0.90 -1.15
N ALA A 540 -15.82 -0.40 -1.43
CA ALA A 540 -16.12 -1.48 -0.49
C ALA A 540 -14.99 -2.54 -0.52
N PRO A 541 -13.83 -2.28 0.13
CA PRO A 541 -12.58 -3.01 -0.13
C PRO A 541 -12.59 -4.52 0.14
N THR A 542 -13.53 -5.00 0.97
CA THR A 542 -13.72 -6.41 1.33
C THR A 542 -14.85 -7.10 0.54
N HIS A 543 -15.60 -6.34 -0.26
CA HIS A 543 -16.74 -6.89 -1.01
C HIS A 543 -16.29 -7.71 -2.21
N VAL A 544 -16.95 -8.84 -2.44
CA VAL A 544 -16.76 -9.68 -3.63
C VAL A 544 -18.13 -10.13 -4.12
N CYS A 545 -18.49 -9.76 -5.34
CA CYS A 545 -19.62 -10.40 -6.01
C CYS A 545 -19.16 -11.74 -6.60
N VAL A 546 -19.90 -12.83 -6.34
CA VAL A 546 -19.82 -14.08 -7.10
C VAL A 546 -21.01 -14.13 -8.04
N VAL A 547 -20.75 -14.22 -9.33
CA VAL A 547 -21.78 -14.15 -10.39
C VAL A 547 -21.92 -15.50 -11.04
N SER A 548 -23.15 -16.03 -11.03
CA SER A 548 -23.55 -17.28 -11.70
C SER A 548 -24.65 -17.01 -12.74
N PRO A 549 -24.92 -17.94 -13.66
CA PRO A 549 -26.02 -17.80 -14.62
C PRO A 549 -27.37 -17.45 -13.99
N GLN A 550 -27.67 -17.98 -12.80
CA GLN A 550 -28.93 -17.80 -12.08
C GLN A 550 -28.83 -16.84 -10.89
N ARG A 551 -27.66 -16.25 -10.64
CA ARG A 551 -27.42 -15.16 -9.67
C ARG A 551 -26.54 -14.08 -10.31
N LEU A 552 -27.18 -13.13 -10.99
CA LEU A 552 -26.51 -11.93 -11.50
C LEU A 552 -25.89 -11.10 -10.36
N GLY A 553 -24.90 -10.27 -10.71
CA GLY A 553 -24.29 -9.33 -9.78
C GLY A 553 -25.33 -8.37 -9.21
N LEU A 554 -25.22 -8.07 -7.92
CA LEU A 554 -26.22 -7.29 -7.17
C LEU A 554 -26.52 -5.91 -7.76
N CYS A 555 -25.60 -5.34 -8.55
CA CYS A 555 -25.82 -4.09 -9.26
C CYS A 555 -27.00 -4.18 -10.24
N GLY A 556 -27.24 -5.32 -10.88
CA GLY A 556 -28.21 -5.51 -11.97
C GLY A 556 -27.61 -5.36 -13.37
N ALA A 557 -26.46 -4.69 -13.53
CA ALA A 557 -25.81 -4.52 -14.83
C ALA A 557 -25.04 -5.76 -15.29
N TYR A 558 -24.31 -6.42 -14.38
CA TYR A 558 -23.41 -7.54 -14.70
C TYR A 558 -24.05 -8.90 -14.44
N ASN A 559 -24.19 -9.69 -15.50
CA ASN A 559 -24.53 -11.10 -15.46
C ASN A 559 -23.29 -11.98 -15.75
N TRP A 560 -23.47 -13.30 -15.76
CA TRP A 560 -22.39 -14.28 -15.98
C TRP A 560 -21.70 -14.16 -17.35
N LEU A 561 -22.46 -13.89 -18.42
CA LEU A 561 -21.92 -13.67 -19.76
C LEU A 561 -21.11 -12.36 -19.80
N ASP A 562 -21.57 -11.31 -19.13
CA ASP A 562 -20.84 -10.03 -19.07
C ASP A 562 -19.52 -10.18 -18.31
N CYS A 563 -19.49 -10.96 -17.22
CA CYS A 563 -18.26 -11.25 -16.48
C CYS A 563 -17.28 -12.05 -17.34
N LYS A 564 -17.77 -13.06 -18.08
CA LYS A 564 -16.98 -13.83 -19.04
C LYS A 564 -16.41 -12.93 -20.14
N ALA A 565 -17.24 -12.11 -20.77
CA ALA A 565 -16.83 -11.15 -21.79
C ALA A 565 -15.79 -10.17 -21.24
N SER A 566 -16.00 -9.62 -20.04
CA SER A 566 -15.04 -8.72 -19.39
C SER A 566 -13.67 -9.37 -19.19
N HIS A 567 -13.63 -10.66 -18.81
CA HIS A 567 -12.39 -11.43 -18.71
C HIS A 567 -11.73 -11.69 -20.08
N GLU A 568 -12.51 -12.00 -21.12
CA GLU A 568 -12.00 -12.17 -22.50
C GLU A 568 -11.42 -10.85 -23.07
N ILE A 569 -11.99 -9.71 -22.70
CA ILE A 569 -11.50 -8.37 -23.06
C ILE A 569 -10.22 -8.03 -22.29
N ASN A 570 -10.20 -8.26 -20.98
CA ASN A 570 -9.05 -7.98 -20.11
C ASN A 570 -8.86 -9.12 -19.09
N PRO A 571 -7.96 -10.08 -19.37
CA PRO A 571 -7.69 -11.20 -18.46
C PRO A 571 -7.11 -10.78 -17.09
N THR A 572 -6.59 -9.55 -16.97
CA THR A 572 -6.13 -8.93 -15.72
C THR A 572 -7.16 -7.97 -15.10
N GLY A 573 -8.40 -7.97 -15.64
CA GLY A 573 -9.49 -7.12 -15.18
C GLY A 573 -10.14 -7.59 -13.88
N PRO A 574 -11.17 -6.86 -13.40
CA PRO A 574 -11.83 -7.11 -12.11
C PRO A 574 -12.79 -8.30 -12.12
N ASN A 575 -12.84 -9.06 -13.22
CA ASN A 575 -13.64 -10.26 -13.38
C ASN A 575 -12.73 -11.44 -13.70
N GLN A 576 -12.64 -12.37 -12.76
CA GLN A 576 -11.82 -13.58 -12.88
C GLN A 576 -12.70 -14.83 -12.84
N PRO A 577 -12.36 -15.88 -13.60
CA PRO A 577 -13.08 -17.14 -13.55
C PRO A 577 -12.87 -17.83 -12.20
N ILE A 578 -13.96 -18.36 -11.66
CA ILE A 578 -14.00 -19.21 -10.47
C ILE A 578 -14.35 -20.64 -10.93
N PRO A 579 -13.38 -21.54 -11.10
CA PRO A 579 -13.67 -22.97 -11.21
C PRO A 579 -14.44 -23.40 -9.96
N LYS A 580 -15.61 -24.03 -10.10
CA LYS A 580 -16.42 -24.38 -8.92
C LYS A 580 -15.72 -25.33 -7.94
N GLY A 581 -14.76 -26.14 -8.39
CA GLY A 581 -14.06 -27.10 -7.54
C GLY A 581 -15.03 -28.11 -6.92
N LYS A 582 -14.75 -28.56 -5.69
CA LYS A 582 -15.64 -29.47 -4.96
C LYS A 582 -16.95 -28.75 -4.54
N LEU A 583 -18.08 -29.36 -4.87
CA LEU A 583 -19.38 -29.02 -4.28
C LEU A 583 -19.43 -29.49 -2.82
N ILE A 584 -19.70 -28.57 -1.89
CA ILE A 584 -19.73 -28.80 -0.44
C ILE A 584 -21.18 -28.99 0.04
N ASP A 585 -22.09 -28.10 -0.36
CA ASP A 585 -23.52 -28.19 -0.03
C ASP A 585 -24.37 -27.82 -1.28
N PRO A 586 -25.17 -28.75 -1.84
CA PRO A 586 -26.01 -28.51 -3.02
C PRO A 586 -27.24 -27.64 -2.74
N VAL A 587 -27.69 -27.55 -1.49
CA VAL A 587 -28.90 -26.82 -1.08
C VAL A 587 -28.56 -25.35 -0.85
N LYS A 588 -27.53 -25.07 -0.06
CA LYS A 588 -27.04 -23.70 0.21
C LYS A 588 -26.19 -23.14 -0.92
N GLY A 589 -25.65 -24.01 -1.77
CA GLY A 589 -24.73 -23.63 -2.84
C GLY A 589 -23.38 -23.20 -2.29
N TYR A 590 -22.74 -24.09 -1.51
CA TYR A 590 -21.33 -23.93 -1.13
C TYR A 590 -20.43 -24.70 -2.08
N TRP A 591 -19.40 -24.01 -2.58
CA TRP A 591 -18.34 -24.57 -3.39
C TRP A 591 -16.98 -24.20 -2.81
N GLU A 592 -16.02 -25.10 -2.95
CA GLU A 592 -14.61 -24.88 -2.62
C GLU A 592 -14.09 -23.62 -3.33
N GLY A 593 -14.29 -23.51 -4.64
CA GLY A 593 -13.82 -22.35 -5.42
C GLY A 593 -14.49 -21.03 -5.05
N THR A 594 -15.77 -21.03 -4.63
CA THR A 594 -16.44 -19.80 -4.19
C THR A 594 -15.94 -19.34 -2.83
N ASN A 595 -15.69 -20.27 -1.90
CA ASN A 595 -15.15 -19.97 -0.58
C ASN A 595 -13.69 -19.52 -0.67
N GLU A 596 -12.83 -20.22 -1.44
CA GLU A 596 -11.44 -19.81 -1.69
C GLU A 596 -11.36 -18.41 -2.33
N THR A 597 -12.22 -18.13 -3.31
CA THR A 597 -12.27 -16.81 -3.96
C THR A 597 -12.77 -15.73 -3.01
N ALA A 598 -13.76 -16.04 -2.17
CA ALA A 598 -14.24 -15.12 -1.15
C ALA A 598 -13.13 -14.80 -0.15
N VAL A 599 -12.42 -15.79 0.40
CA VAL A 599 -11.27 -15.57 1.31
C VAL A 599 -10.19 -14.73 0.64
N ARG A 600 -9.76 -15.10 -0.57
CA ARG A 600 -8.70 -14.42 -1.31
C ARG A 600 -9.03 -12.96 -1.60
N ASN A 601 -10.21 -12.70 -2.17
CA ASN A 601 -10.56 -11.38 -2.67
C ASN A 601 -11.18 -10.47 -1.59
N SER A 602 -11.74 -11.01 -0.50
CA SER A 602 -12.21 -10.22 0.65
C SER A 602 -11.12 -9.90 1.66
N GLN A 603 -9.85 -10.23 1.37
CA GLN A 603 -8.73 -10.05 2.28
C GLN A 603 -8.86 -10.90 3.58
N GLY A 604 -9.58 -12.02 3.50
CA GLY A 604 -9.84 -12.94 4.60
C GLY A 604 -11.01 -12.56 5.52
N THR A 605 -11.75 -11.48 5.26
CA THR A 605 -12.91 -11.11 6.12
C THR A 605 -14.14 -11.98 5.86
N VAL A 606 -14.27 -12.54 4.65
CA VAL A 606 -15.32 -13.50 4.27
C VAL A 606 -14.70 -14.88 4.16
N GLN A 607 -15.17 -15.83 4.98
CA GLN A 607 -14.66 -17.20 4.99
C GLN A 607 -15.41 -18.12 4.03
N GLU A 608 -16.73 -17.96 3.97
CA GLU A 608 -17.63 -18.79 3.15
C GLU A 608 -18.75 -17.94 2.56
N VAL A 609 -19.30 -18.34 1.42
CA VAL A 609 -20.43 -17.65 0.78
C VAL A 609 -21.48 -18.66 0.34
N ALA A 610 -22.68 -18.57 0.92
CA ALA A 610 -23.84 -19.32 0.47
C ALA A 610 -24.43 -18.65 -0.79
N MET A 611 -24.45 -19.37 -1.90
CA MET A 611 -25.04 -18.85 -3.14
C MET A 611 -26.56 -18.80 -3.09
N TYR A 612 -27.23 -19.58 -2.23
CA TYR A 612 -28.68 -19.75 -2.23
C TYR A 612 -29.37 -19.54 -0.87
N SER A 613 -28.68 -18.98 0.13
CA SER A 613 -29.27 -18.60 1.43
C SER A 613 -29.03 -17.12 1.75
N ILE A 614 -29.99 -16.49 2.43
CA ILE A 614 -29.85 -15.19 3.11
C ILE A 614 -29.55 -15.37 4.62
N MET A 615 -29.93 -16.51 5.19
CA MET A 615 -29.88 -16.76 6.64
C MET A 615 -28.50 -17.22 7.14
N GLU A 616 -27.64 -17.74 6.27
CA GLU A 616 -26.29 -18.17 6.60
C GLU A 616 -25.30 -17.70 5.54
N ASN A 617 -24.18 -17.12 6.00
CA ASN A 617 -23.06 -16.66 5.19
C ASN A 617 -23.48 -16.01 3.85
N PRO A 618 -24.43 -15.04 3.85
CA PRO A 618 -24.86 -14.41 2.62
C PRO A 618 -23.67 -13.69 1.96
N MET A 619 -23.72 -13.59 0.63
CA MET A 619 -22.77 -12.75 -0.10
C MET A 619 -22.83 -11.31 0.42
N THR A 620 -21.66 -10.71 0.63
CA THR A 620 -21.57 -9.31 1.05
C THR A 620 -22.16 -8.38 -0.01
N ALA A 621 -22.51 -7.15 0.37
CA ALA A 621 -22.94 -6.16 -0.59
C ALA A 621 -22.13 -4.85 -0.46
N CYS A 622 -21.84 -4.21 -1.58
CA CYS A 622 -21.09 -2.95 -1.62
C CYS A 622 -21.97 -1.72 -1.37
N GLY A 623 -22.99 -1.52 -2.21
CA GLY A 623 -23.87 -0.34 -2.14
C GLY A 623 -24.62 0.02 -3.43
N CYS A 624 -24.28 -0.62 -4.56
CA CYS A 624 -24.91 -0.38 -5.87
C CYS A 624 -26.15 -1.25 -6.16
N PHE A 625 -26.69 -1.96 -5.17
CA PHE A 625 -27.85 -2.85 -5.35
C PHE A 625 -29.14 -2.13 -5.78
N GLU A 626 -29.92 -2.75 -6.67
CA GLU A 626 -31.25 -2.25 -7.09
C GLU A 626 -32.30 -2.46 -6.01
N CYS A 627 -32.22 -3.55 -5.26
CA CYS A 627 -33.16 -3.92 -4.21
C CYS A 627 -32.43 -4.42 -2.96
N ILE A 628 -33.08 -4.29 -1.80
CA ILE A 628 -32.66 -4.92 -0.55
C ILE A 628 -33.70 -5.95 -0.16
N VAL A 629 -33.25 -7.17 0.12
CA VAL A 629 -34.02 -8.24 0.74
C VAL A 629 -33.69 -8.25 2.23
N MET A 630 -34.70 -8.24 3.10
CA MET A 630 -34.52 -8.30 4.56
C MET A 630 -35.51 -9.27 5.19
N TYR A 631 -35.02 -10.11 6.10
CA TYR A 631 -35.79 -11.03 6.92
C TYR A 631 -36.63 -10.30 7.98
N ILE A 632 -37.89 -10.71 8.12
CA ILE A 632 -38.86 -10.23 9.11
C ILE A 632 -39.25 -11.41 10.00
N PRO A 633 -38.70 -11.52 11.23
CA PRO A 633 -38.90 -12.68 12.12
C PRO A 633 -40.36 -12.98 12.42
N GLU A 634 -41.17 -11.96 12.69
CA GLU A 634 -42.59 -12.10 13.06
C GLU A 634 -43.47 -12.65 11.92
N ALA A 635 -42.97 -12.56 10.68
CA ALA A 635 -43.62 -13.05 9.48
C ALA A 635 -43.01 -14.38 8.97
N GLU A 636 -41.87 -14.84 9.53
CA GLU A 636 -41.09 -15.98 9.01
C GLU A 636 -40.86 -15.88 7.49
N GLY A 637 -40.54 -14.68 7.02
CA GLY A 637 -40.45 -14.32 5.61
C GLY A 637 -39.53 -13.13 5.38
N VAL A 638 -39.41 -12.70 4.13
CA VAL A 638 -38.59 -11.56 3.71
C VAL A 638 -39.41 -10.44 3.11
N MET A 639 -39.01 -9.19 3.33
CA MET A 639 -39.47 -8.04 2.57
C MET A 639 -38.46 -7.68 1.47
N VAL A 640 -38.94 -7.10 0.37
CA VAL A 640 -38.10 -6.61 -0.73
C VAL A 640 -38.42 -5.16 -1.04
N VAL A 641 -37.44 -4.27 -0.87
CA VAL A 641 -37.58 -2.83 -1.14
C VAL A 641 -36.69 -2.38 -2.30
N SER A 642 -37.24 -1.60 -3.22
CA SER A 642 -36.52 -1.02 -4.37
C SER A 642 -35.80 0.28 -4.01
N ARG A 643 -34.66 0.54 -4.66
CA ARG A 643 -33.95 1.84 -4.63
C ARG A 643 -34.84 3.01 -5.04
N GLU A 644 -35.79 2.79 -5.94
CA GLU A 644 -36.71 3.81 -6.44
C GLU A 644 -37.90 4.07 -5.51
N ASP A 645 -38.07 3.28 -4.44
CA ASP A 645 -39.16 3.43 -3.48
C ASP A 645 -38.70 4.27 -2.25
N PRO A 646 -39.22 5.51 -2.09
CA PRO A 646 -38.88 6.37 -0.95
C PRO A 646 -39.71 6.05 0.31
N SER A 647 -40.59 5.05 0.27
CA SER A 647 -41.58 4.78 1.31
C SER A 647 -40.96 4.12 2.55
N MET A 648 -41.73 4.09 3.64
CA MET A 648 -41.36 3.35 4.84
C MET A 648 -41.68 1.86 4.66
N THR A 649 -40.75 0.99 5.01
CA THR A 649 -40.97 -0.46 5.01
C THR A 649 -41.53 -0.94 6.37
N PRO A 650 -42.12 -2.15 6.45
CA PRO A 650 -42.59 -2.74 7.70
C PRO A 650 -41.53 -2.82 8.81
N ALA A 651 -40.24 -2.87 8.45
CA ALA A 651 -39.12 -2.84 9.40
C ALA A 651 -38.84 -1.44 10.00
N GLY A 652 -39.69 -0.44 9.75
CA GLY A 652 -39.53 0.92 10.29
C GLY A 652 -38.37 1.70 9.67
N MET A 653 -37.87 1.27 8.51
CA MET A 653 -36.73 1.85 7.81
C MET A 653 -37.03 2.11 6.33
N THR A 654 -36.37 3.13 5.75
CA THR A 654 -36.41 3.39 4.30
C THR A 654 -35.31 2.60 3.58
N PHE A 655 -35.38 2.52 2.24
CA PHE A 655 -34.28 1.95 1.44
C PHE A 655 -32.91 2.58 1.79
N SER A 656 -32.85 3.90 1.97
CA SER A 656 -31.60 4.61 2.26
C SER A 656 -31.01 4.22 3.62
N THR A 657 -31.86 4.00 4.62
CA THR A 657 -31.45 3.53 5.95
C THR A 657 -30.92 2.09 5.89
N LEU A 658 -31.67 1.20 5.21
CA LEU A 658 -31.29 -0.20 5.02
C LEU A 658 -30.01 -0.35 4.19
N ALA A 659 -29.77 0.52 3.21
CA ALA A 659 -28.57 0.50 2.38
C ALA A 659 -27.30 0.72 3.21
N GLY A 660 -27.36 1.56 4.25
CA GLY A 660 -26.26 1.76 5.20
C GLY A 660 -25.99 0.55 6.10
N MET A 661 -26.97 -0.33 6.33
CA MET A 661 -26.80 -1.58 7.08
C MET A 661 -26.37 -2.76 6.21
N ALA A 662 -26.75 -2.76 4.93
CA ALA A 662 -26.47 -3.84 3.99
C ALA A 662 -25.14 -3.66 3.21
N GLY A 663 -24.69 -2.41 3.03
CA GLY A 663 -23.50 -2.08 2.25
C GLY A 663 -22.16 -2.29 2.97
N GLY A 664 -21.08 -1.79 2.35
CA GLY A 664 -19.75 -1.74 2.96
C GLY A 664 -18.94 -3.04 2.95
N GLY A 665 -19.44 -4.11 2.33
CA GLY A 665 -18.72 -5.38 2.24
C GLY A 665 -18.85 -6.29 3.47
N LEU A 666 -19.87 -6.08 4.30
CA LEU A 666 -20.19 -6.91 5.46
C LEU A 666 -21.05 -8.13 5.07
N GLN A 667 -20.91 -9.26 5.79
CA GLN A 667 -21.88 -10.36 5.75
C GLN A 667 -22.92 -10.13 6.84
N THR A 668 -24.16 -9.86 6.44
CA THR A 668 -25.26 -9.57 7.36
C THR A 668 -26.35 -10.63 7.21
N PRO A 669 -26.31 -11.75 7.98
CA PRO A 669 -27.37 -12.76 7.97
C PRO A 669 -28.76 -12.14 8.11
N GLY A 670 -29.66 -12.52 7.20
CA GLY A 670 -31.02 -11.95 7.10
C GLY A 670 -31.11 -10.65 6.28
N VAL A 671 -30.02 -10.07 5.76
CA VAL A 671 -30.05 -8.87 4.90
C VAL A 671 -29.14 -9.06 3.68
N MET A 672 -29.66 -8.79 2.48
CA MET A 672 -28.91 -8.97 1.22
C MET A 672 -29.30 -7.93 0.17
N GLY A 673 -28.29 -7.27 -0.41
CA GLY A 673 -28.47 -6.45 -1.61
C GLY A 673 -28.53 -7.32 -2.87
N VAL A 674 -29.49 -7.06 -3.76
CA VAL A 674 -29.72 -7.85 -4.98
C VAL A 674 -30.06 -6.97 -6.19
N GLY A 675 -29.81 -7.48 -7.40
CA GLY A 675 -30.38 -6.95 -8.63
C GLY A 675 -31.81 -7.47 -8.79
N LYS A 676 -32.72 -6.69 -9.39
CA LYS A 676 -34.16 -6.98 -9.43
C LYS A 676 -34.48 -8.31 -10.14
N TYR A 677 -33.73 -8.65 -11.19
CA TYR A 677 -33.85 -9.91 -11.91
C TYR A 677 -33.36 -11.15 -11.12
N TYR A 678 -32.70 -10.99 -9.96
CA TYR A 678 -32.40 -12.13 -9.11
C TYR A 678 -33.68 -12.65 -8.44
N LEU A 679 -34.65 -11.78 -8.14
CA LEU A 679 -35.91 -12.14 -7.51
C LEU A 679 -36.68 -13.21 -8.31
N ILE A 680 -36.63 -13.13 -9.64
CA ILE A 680 -37.33 -14.08 -10.52
C ILE A 680 -36.57 -15.39 -10.74
N SER A 681 -35.33 -15.50 -10.25
CA SER A 681 -34.50 -16.70 -10.41
C SER A 681 -35.07 -17.92 -9.68
N PRO A 682 -35.01 -19.13 -10.26
CA PRO A 682 -35.25 -20.38 -9.54
C PRO A 682 -34.29 -20.62 -8.36
N LYS A 683 -33.16 -19.91 -8.31
CA LYS A 683 -32.14 -19.97 -7.24
C LYS A 683 -32.30 -18.87 -6.19
N PHE A 684 -33.23 -17.93 -6.37
CA PHE A 684 -33.47 -16.85 -5.41
C PHE A 684 -33.74 -17.41 -4.01
N ILE A 685 -32.81 -17.24 -3.07
CA ILE A 685 -32.88 -17.77 -1.68
C ILE A 685 -33.48 -19.19 -1.58
N SER A 686 -33.15 -20.07 -2.53
CA SER A 686 -33.83 -21.36 -2.67
C SER A 686 -33.62 -22.31 -1.48
N ALA A 687 -32.55 -22.11 -0.71
CA ALA A 687 -32.32 -22.85 0.54
C ALA A 687 -33.32 -22.49 1.65
N ASP A 688 -33.83 -21.26 1.66
CA ASP A 688 -34.66 -20.73 2.75
C ASP A 688 -36.18 -20.75 2.41
N GLY A 689 -36.52 -21.19 1.19
CA GLY A 689 -37.92 -21.34 0.73
C GLY A 689 -38.27 -20.57 -0.55
N GLY A 690 -37.34 -19.81 -1.12
CA GLY A 690 -37.51 -19.16 -2.41
C GLY A 690 -38.48 -17.97 -2.40
N PHE A 691 -39.04 -17.67 -3.57
CA PHE A 691 -39.93 -16.51 -3.78
C PHE A 691 -41.17 -16.51 -2.86
N LYS A 692 -41.65 -17.69 -2.44
CA LYS A 692 -42.78 -17.85 -1.50
C LYS A 692 -42.50 -17.30 -0.09
N ARG A 693 -41.24 -16.99 0.25
CA ARG A 693 -40.87 -16.28 1.48
C ARG A 693 -41.06 -14.77 1.37
N ILE A 694 -41.19 -14.18 0.18
CA ILE A 694 -41.47 -12.75 0.08
C ILE A 694 -42.86 -12.49 0.64
N VAL A 695 -42.97 -11.66 1.68
CA VAL A 695 -44.24 -11.32 2.35
C VAL A 695 -44.65 -9.86 2.11
N TRP A 696 -43.69 -9.00 1.78
CA TRP A 696 -43.89 -7.60 1.43
C TRP A 696 -42.96 -7.19 0.30
N MET A 697 -43.45 -6.41 -0.66
CA MET A 697 -42.65 -5.93 -1.79
C MET A 697 -43.10 -4.52 -2.20
N SER A 698 -42.15 -3.60 -2.45
CA SER A 698 -42.44 -2.29 -3.04
C SER A 698 -43.38 -2.41 -4.24
N SER A 699 -44.49 -1.68 -4.25
CA SER A 699 -45.47 -1.75 -5.35
C SER A 699 -44.87 -1.37 -6.70
N PHE A 700 -43.81 -0.55 -6.71
CA PHE A 700 -43.02 -0.23 -7.89
C PHE A 700 -42.44 -1.49 -8.56
N LEU A 701 -41.95 -2.47 -7.78
CA LEU A 701 -41.45 -3.75 -8.31
C LEU A 701 -42.61 -4.57 -8.90
N LYS A 702 -43.72 -4.70 -8.16
CA LYS A 702 -44.92 -5.39 -8.66
C LYS A 702 -45.43 -4.83 -9.99
N GLN A 703 -45.30 -3.51 -10.21
CA GLN A 703 -45.72 -2.83 -11.43
C GLN A 703 -44.68 -2.89 -12.56
N SER A 704 -43.39 -2.80 -12.24
CA SER A 704 -42.31 -2.77 -13.24
C SER A 704 -41.85 -4.15 -13.72
N MET A 705 -42.18 -5.22 -12.99
CA MET A 705 -41.88 -6.62 -13.32
C MET A 705 -43.14 -7.50 -13.27
N ALA A 706 -44.29 -6.95 -13.67
CA ALA A 706 -45.60 -7.59 -13.50
C ALA A 706 -45.69 -8.93 -14.25
N ASP A 707 -45.23 -8.97 -15.50
CA ASP A 707 -45.28 -10.17 -16.35
C ASP A 707 -44.30 -11.24 -15.84
N GLU A 708 -43.10 -10.84 -15.41
CA GLU A 708 -42.10 -11.77 -14.87
C GLU A 708 -42.53 -12.34 -13.51
N PHE A 709 -43.14 -11.54 -12.64
CA PHE A 709 -43.69 -12.02 -11.38
C PHE A 709 -44.94 -12.89 -11.56
N ALA A 710 -45.77 -12.63 -12.57
CA ALA A 710 -46.85 -13.55 -12.94
C ALA A 710 -46.30 -14.93 -13.39
N ALA A 711 -45.23 -14.95 -14.19
CA ALA A 711 -44.55 -16.19 -14.58
C ALA A 711 -43.91 -16.92 -13.37
N VAL A 712 -43.41 -16.19 -12.37
CA VAL A 712 -42.95 -16.78 -11.10
C VAL A 712 -44.12 -17.36 -10.30
N ALA A 713 -45.25 -16.66 -10.20
CA ALA A 713 -46.44 -17.13 -9.51
C ALA A 713 -46.99 -18.43 -10.13
N GLU A 714 -47.01 -18.53 -11.46
CA GLU A 714 -47.32 -19.76 -12.19
C GLU A 714 -46.32 -20.88 -11.88
N ARG A 715 -45.00 -20.60 -11.91
CA ARG A 715 -43.93 -21.57 -11.59
C ARG A 715 -44.03 -22.11 -10.16
N GLU A 716 -44.34 -21.27 -9.19
CA GLU A 716 -44.52 -21.67 -7.79
C GLU A 716 -45.85 -22.41 -7.53
N GLY A 717 -46.75 -22.47 -8.52
CA GLY A 717 -48.05 -23.13 -8.44
C GLY A 717 -49.12 -22.34 -7.68
N ILE A 718 -48.93 -21.03 -7.50
CA ILE A 718 -49.82 -20.13 -6.75
C ILE A 718 -50.08 -18.89 -7.61
N PRO A 719 -51.03 -18.91 -8.56
CA PRO A 719 -51.19 -17.82 -9.54
C PRO A 719 -51.52 -16.44 -8.94
N ASP A 720 -52.14 -16.42 -7.76
CA ASP A 720 -52.50 -15.21 -7.00
C ASP A 720 -51.43 -14.78 -5.98
N LEU A 721 -50.22 -15.37 -6.02
CA LEU A 721 -49.15 -15.10 -5.04
C LEU A 721 -48.79 -13.62 -4.92
N ILE A 722 -48.78 -12.88 -6.04
CA ILE A 722 -48.38 -11.46 -6.07
C ILE A 722 -49.41 -10.56 -5.37
N ASP A 723 -50.68 -10.97 -5.39
CA ASP A 723 -51.77 -10.28 -4.68
C ASP A 723 -51.75 -10.59 -3.17
N ARG A 724 -51.25 -11.77 -2.76
CA ARG A 724 -51.06 -12.13 -1.35
C ARG A 724 -49.89 -11.39 -0.70
N ILE A 725 -48.87 -11.02 -1.47
CA ILE A 725 -47.72 -10.24 -0.99
C ILE A 725 -48.18 -8.81 -0.66
N ALA A 726 -47.85 -8.29 0.52
CA ALA A 726 -48.18 -6.92 0.91
C ALA A 726 -47.32 -5.87 0.16
N ASP A 727 -47.73 -4.60 0.18
CA ASP A 727 -46.94 -3.46 -0.30
C ASP A 727 -47.24 -2.19 0.52
N GLU A 728 -46.56 -1.09 0.21
CA GLU A 728 -46.59 0.17 0.99
C GLU A 728 -47.97 0.85 1.02
N ARG A 729 -48.90 0.43 0.14
CA ARG A 729 -50.25 1.01 0.02
C ARG A 729 -51.22 0.40 1.03
N SER A 730 -50.92 -0.81 1.49
CA SER A 730 -51.76 -1.61 2.38
C SER A 730 -51.13 -1.85 3.76
N VAL A 731 -49.80 -1.91 3.84
CA VAL A 731 -49.06 -2.36 5.04
C VAL A 731 -47.79 -1.53 5.23
N THR A 732 -47.67 -0.91 6.40
CA THR A 732 -46.54 -0.02 6.76
C THR A 732 -45.78 -0.45 8.01
N ASN A 733 -46.28 -1.43 8.77
CA ASN A 733 -45.63 -1.97 9.96
C ASN A 733 -45.81 -3.50 10.07
N VAL A 734 -45.08 -4.12 11.01
CA VAL A 734 -45.05 -5.58 11.20
C VAL A 734 -46.40 -6.16 11.65
N ASP A 735 -47.15 -5.47 12.52
CA ASP A 735 -48.45 -5.95 13.02
C ASP A 735 -49.48 -6.01 11.88
N GLU A 736 -49.52 -4.97 11.03
CA GLU A 736 -50.30 -4.94 9.79
C GLU A 736 -49.88 -6.06 8.82
N LEU A 737 -48.57 -6.33 8.68
CA LEU A 737 -48.05 -7.38 7.80
C LEU A 737 -48.52 -8.77 8.23
N VAL A 738 -48.39 -9.07 9.54
CA VAL A 738 -48.83 -10.36 10.11
C VAL A 738 -50.35 -10.53 10.05
N ALA A 739 -51.12 -9.44 10.11
CA ALA A 739 -52.57 -9.47 9.88
C ALA A 739 -52.90 -9.73 8.40
N TRP A 740 -52.30 -8.97 7.48
CA TRP A 740 -52.47 -9.11 6.03
C TRP A 740 -52.18 -10.53 5.54
N MET A 741 -51.06 -11.12 6.00
CA MET A 741 -50.67 -12.49 5.64
C MET A 741 -51.72 -13.53 6.04
N LYS A 742 -52.40 -13.34 7.18
CA LYS A 742 -53.45 -14.27 7.66
C LYS A 742 -54.76 -14.08 6.90
N GLU A 743 -55.08 -12.85 6.52
CA GLU A 743 -56.27 -12.55 5.71
C GLU A 743 -56.14 -13.12 4.29
N HIS A 744 -54.94 -13.05 3.70
CA HIS A 744 -54.65 -13.49 2.34
C HIS A 744 -54.07 -14.92 2.24
N ASP A 745 -54.05 -15.68 3.35
CA ASP A 745 -53.48 -17.04 3.45
C ASP A 745 -52.10 -17.16 2.76
N HIS A 746 -51.15 -16.34 3.22
CA HIS A 746 -49.83 -16.24 2.60
C HIS A 746 -49.01 -17.54 2.82
N PRO A 747 -48.38 -18.13 1.77
CA PRO A 747 -47.74 -19.45 1.87
C PRO A 747 -46.65 -19.54 2.95
N ALA A 748 -45.93 -18.46 3.23
CA ALA A 748 -44.92 -18.40 4.29
C ALA A 748 -45.44 -18.84 5.68
N LEU A 749 -46.72 -18.63 5.98
CA LEU A 749 -47.36 -19.09 7.23
C LEU A 749 -47.29 -20.61 7.44
N HIS A 750 -47.20 -21.38 6.35
CA HIS A 750 -47.21 -22.83 6.34
C HIS A 750 -45.82 -23.45 6.13
N MET A 751 -44.78 -22.62 5.94
CA MET A 751 -43.42 -23.06 5.60
C MET A 751 -42.49 -23.26 6.81
N GLY A 752 -42.97 -22.98 8.02
CA GLY A 752 -42.17 -23.07 9.25
C GLY A 752 -41.04 -22.03 9.33
N VAL A 753 -40.22 -22.14 10.39
CA VAL A 753 -39.19 -21.14 10.71
C VAL A 753 -38.12 -21.06 9.63
N MET A 754 -37.67 -19.86 9.27
CA MET A 754 -36.49 -19.66 8.42
C MET A 754 -35.19 -19.99 9.20
N GLN A 755 -34.79 -21.26 9.18
CA GLN A 755 -33.53 -21.73 9.78
C GLN A 755 -32.56 -22.24 8.72
N ALA A 756 -31.27 -21.96 8.91
CA ALA A 756 -30.20 -22.42 8.03
C ALA A 756 -29.89 -23.92 8.26
N ALA A 757 -30.68 -24.80 7.65
CA ALA A 757 -30.47 -26.24 7.72
C ALA A 757 -29.24 -26.66 6.89
N SER A 758 -28.15 -27.11 7.54
CA SER A 758 -27.02 -27.76 6.86
C SER A 758 -27.41 -29.13 6.31
N GLY A 759 -27.13 -29.39 5.03
CA GLY A 759 -27.41 -30.69 4.42
C GLY A 759 -26.39 -31.75 4.79
N GLU A 760 -26.84 -32.93 5.25
CA GLU A 760 -25.95 -34.11 5.35
C GLU A 760 -25.61 -34.63 3.95
N VAL A 761 -24.33 -34.58 3.57
CA VAL A 761 -23.85 -35.17 2.31
C VAL A 761 -23.46 -36.64 2.51
N ALA A 762 -24.26 -37.53 1.95
CA ALA A 762 -23.90 -38.95 1.81
C ALA A 762 -22.80 -39.12 0.73
N VAL A 763 -21.53 -39.02 1.13
CA VAL A 763 -20.39 -39.22 0.22
C VAL A 763 -20.18 -40.73 -0.02
N ALA A 764 -20.35 -41.17 -1.27
CA ALA A 764 -19.90 -42.48 -1.71
C ALA A 764 -18.36 -42.50 -1.78
N ALA A 765 -17.71 -43.16 -0.83
CA ALA A 765 -16.25 -43.22 -0.74
C ALA A 765 -15.64 -44.14 -1.82
N PRO A 766 -14.48 -43.78 -2.43
CA PRO A 766 -13.67 -44.73 -3.19
C PRO A 766 -13.01 -45.73 -2.24
N ALA A 767 -13.00 -47.01 -2.61
CA ALA A 767 -12.50 -48.06 -1.74
C ALA A 767 -10.96 -48.07 -1.63
N VAL A 768 -10.43 -47.98 -0.41
CA VAL A 768 -9.11 -48.46 -0.04
C VAL A 768 -9.25 -49.34 1.21
N GLN A 769 -8.73 -50.56 1.14
CA GLN A 769 -8.87 -51.57 2.19
C GLN A 769 -7.81 -51.42 3.28
N ALA A 770 -8.24 -51.36 4.55
CA ALA A 770 -7.58 -52.03 5.68
C ALA A 770 -8.55 -52.12 6.88
N ALA A 771 -8.63 -53.29 7.52
CA ALA A 771 -9.43 -53.59 8.71
C ALA A 771 -8.71 -54.70 9.53
N PRO A 772 -9.11 -55.06 10.77
CA PRO A 772 -10.27 -54.58 11.55
C PRO A 772 -10.06 -54.32 13.07
N ALA A 773 -11.10 -53.74 13.70
CA ALA A 773 -11.62 -53.92 15.08
C ALA A 773 -10.73 -53.59 16.32
N ALA A 774 -11.08 -52.66 17.24
CA ALA A 774 -12.29 -52.50 18.10
C ALA A 774 -12.20 -53.30 19.44
N PRO A 775 -12.90 -52.92 20.55
CA PRO A 775 -14.02 -51.98 20.64
C PRO A 775 -13.95 -50.88 21.75
N ALA A 776 -14.93 -49.98 21.72
CA ALA A 776 -15.29 -49.06 22.81
C ALA A 776 -16.78 -49.22 23.17
N ALA A 777 -17.18 -48.87 24.40
CA ALA A 777 -18.54 -48.46 24.84
C ALA A 777 -18.66 -48.48 26.40
N PRO A 778 -19.65 -47.82 27.05
CA PRO A 778 -20.08 -46.42 26.85
C PRO A 778 -20.55 -45.69 28.16
N LYS A 779 -21.05 -44.44 27.99
CA LYS A 779 -22.09 -43.70 28.77
C LYS A 779 -21.76 -42.62 29.85
N GLU A 780 -22.06 -41.38 29.44
CA GLU A 780 -23.04 -40.41 29.99
C GLU A 780 -23.03 -39.88 31.46
N ALA A 781 -22.99 -38.53 31.51
CA ALA A 781 -23.82 -37.60 32.30
C ALA A 781 -23.44 -37.15 33.75
N ALA A 782 -23.82 -35.90 34.04
CA ALA A 782 -23.45 -35.00 35.16
C ALA A 782 -24.36 -35.16 36.42
N PRO A 783 -24.31 -34.35 37.54
CA PRO A 783 -23.68 -33.02 37.74
C PRO A 783 -23.11 -32.62 39.15
N ALA A 784 -22.56 -31.38 39.23
CA ALA A 784 -22.41 -30.45 40.38
C ALA A 784 -21.29 -30.62 41.47
N ARG A 785 -20.89 -29.47 42.09
CA ARG A 785 -19.69 -29.20 42.94
C ARG A 785 -19.86 -29.51 44.45
N PRO A 786 -18.77 -29.66 45.25
CA PRO A 786 -18.24 -28.54 46.09
C PRO A 786 -16.67 -28.51 46.27
N LYS A 787 -16.15 -27.65 47.17
CA LYS A 787 -14.72 -27.25 47.35
C LYS A 787 -13.90 -28.00 48.45
N GLU A 788 -12.56 -27.76 48.41
CA GLU A 788 -11.55 -27.68 49.53
C GLU A 788 -10.95 -29.03 50.07
N ALA A 789 -9.71 -29.14 50.63
CA ALA A 789 -8.66 -28.19 51.09
C ALA A 789 -7.18 -28.73 51.01
N GLN A 790 -6.17 -27.95 51.45
CA GLN A 790 -4.74 -28.35 51.74
C GLN A 790 -4.56 -28.98 53.15
N PRO A 791 -3.42 -29.65 53.47
CA PRO A 791 -2.42 -29.12 54.46
C PRO A 791 -0.97 -29.73 54.34
N PRO A 792 0.01 -29.58 55.30
CA PRO A 792 0.59 -28.38 55.97
C PRO A 792 2.16 -28.35 56.03
N ALA A 793 2.75 -27.41 56.82
CA ALA A 793 4.20 -27.16 57.00
C ALA A 793 4.73 -27.39 58.45
N PRO A 794 6.04 -27.12 58.74
CA PRO A 794 6.42 -26.53 60.04
C PRO A 794 7.55 -25.43 60.00
N ALA A 795 7.75 -24.73 61.13
CA ALA A 795 8.75 -23.65 61.42
C ALA A 795 9.29 -23.81 62.88
N PRO A 796 9.95 -22.86 63.63
CA PRO A 796 10.42 -21.46 63.37
C PRO A 796 11.78 -21.01 64.08
N LYS A 797 12.06 -19.68 64.14
CA LYS A 797 13.01 -18.87 65.02
C LYS A 797 14.45 -18.58 64.52
N ALA A 798 15.11 -17.43 64.80
CA ALA A 798 14.79 -16.15 65.50
C ALA A 798 15.74 -14.95 65.08
N GLU A 799 15.54 -13.76 65.68
CA GLU A 799 16.04 -12.40 65.28
C GLU A 799 17.39 -11.93 65.88
N ALA A 800 18.00 -10.86 65.32
CA ALA A 800 18.65 -9.73 66.06
C ALA A 800 19.08 -8.52 65.17
N GLN A 801 19.01 -7.30 65.71
CA GLN A 801 19.67 -6.03 65.29
C GLN A 801 20.24 -5.32 66.58
N PRO A 802 20.64 -4.03 66.60
CA PRO A 802 21.88 -3.42 66.08
C PRO A 802 22.68 -2.61 67.16
N VAL A 803 23.88 -2.08 66.86
CA VAL A 803 24.55 -1.03 67.69
C VAL A 803 25.33 -0.01 66.82
N GLN A 804 25.45 1.24 67.30
CA GLN A 804 25.94 2.45 66.60
C GLN A 804 27.42 2.83 66.88
N ALA A 805 27.92 3.87 66.18
CA ALA A 805 29.26 4.50 66.26
C ALA A 805 29.51 5.33 67.56
N PRO A 806 30.69 5.98 67.76
CA PRO A 806 30.84 7.39 67.31
C PRO A 806 32.27 8.01 67.06
N ALA A 807 32.29 9.18 66.40
CA ALA A 807 33.07 10.44 66.64
C ALA A 807 34.58 10.69 66.31
N GLU A 808 34.80 11.70 65.44
CA GLU A 808 35.61 12.95 65.58
C GLU A 808 37.15 13.13 65.34
N SER A 809 37.47 14.08 64.42
CA SER A 809 38.35 15.29 64.58
C SER A 809 39.70 15.52 63.80
N ARG A 810 39.66 16.50 62.87
CA ARG A 810 40.57 17.65 62.54
C ARG A 810 42.12 17.58 62.36
N ALA A 811 42.56 17.88 61.11
CA ALA A 811 43.46 18.99 60.66
C ALA A 811 44.99 19.00 61.00
N PRO A 812 45.83 19.95 60.48
CA PRO A 812 46.17 20.28 59.07
C PRO A 812 47.69 20.54 58.80
N GLY A 813 48.15 20.83 57.56
CA GLY A 813 49.39 21.65 57.38
C GLY A 813 50.19 21.69 56.06
N VAL A 814 50.27 22.91 55.47
CA VAL A 814 51.42 23.56 54.75
C VAL A 814 51.73 23.22 53.26
N GLN A 815 52.01 24.29 52.49
CA GLN A 815 52.29 24.34 51.04
C GLN A 815 53.75 24.75 50.73
N ALA A 816 54.23 24.51 49.50
CA ALA A 816 55.33 25.25 48.86
C ALA A 816 55.12 25.32 47.32
N ALA A 817 55.71 26.32 46.65
CA ALA A 817 55.40 26.72 45.27
C ALA A 817 56.67 26.81 44.34
N PRO A 818 56.69 27.49 43.17
CA PRO A 818 56.76 26.78 41.87
C PRO A 818 57.91 27.21 40.93
N ALA A 819 58.08 26.51 39.79
CA ALA A 819 58.86 26.97 38.63
C ALA A 819 58.42 26.29 37.31
N ALA A 820 58.73 26.90 36.16
CA ALA A 820 58.28 26.55 34.79
C ALA A 820 59.48 26.58 33.79
N PRO A 821 59.32 26.47 32.45
CA PRO A 821 58.78 25.33 31.66
C PRO A 821 59.69 24.92 30.45
N ALA A 822 59.15 24.05 29.56
CA ALA A 822 59.55 23.74 28.16
C ALA A 822 60.50 22.53 27.90
N PRO A 823 60.49 21.90 26.69
CA PRO A 823 59.36 21.67 25.76
C PRO A 823 59.22 20.21 25.23
N VAL A 824 57.96 19.83 24.95
CA VAL A 824 57.42 18.84 23.98
C VAL A 824 58.34 17.75 23.37
N LYS A 825 57.94 16.48 23.54
CA LYS A 825 57.88 15.47 22.45
C LYS A 825 56.77 14.45 22.71
N ALA A 826 56.04 14.07 21.66
CA ALA A 826 54.88 13.18 21.75
C ALA A 826 55.24 11.72 21.39
N ALA A 827 54.62 10.77 22.09
CA ALA A 827 54.47 9.37 21.69
C ALA A 827 53.17 8.83 22.32
N ALA A 828 52.41 8.05 21.55
CA ALA A 828 51.11 7.53 21.96
C ALA A 828 51.16 6.04 22.30
N ALA A 829 50.31 5.63 23.25
CA ALA A 829 49.90 4.27 23.53
C ALA A 829 48.36 4.30 23.77
N PRO A 830 47.62 3.20 23.57
CA PRO A 830 46.17 3.27 23.39
C PRO A 830 45.45 3.74 24.66
N ALA A 831 44.52 4.69 24.49
CA ALA A 831 43.72 5.23 25.58
C ALA A 831 42.50 4.34 25.83
N ASP A 832 42.17 4.18 27.12
CA ASP A 832 40.90 3.64 27.59
C ASP A 832 39.73 4.47 27.02
N MET A 833 38.80 3.80 26.34
CA MET A 833 37.76 4.48 25.56
C MET A 833 36.74 5.19 26.46
N ASP A 834 36.48 4.66 27.66
CA ASP A 834 35.62 5.30 28.65
C ASP A 834 36.26 6.59 29.17
N ALA A 835 37.58 6.61 29.38
CA ALA A 835 38.29 7.83 29.76
C ALA A 835 38.25 8.91 28.67
N VAL A 836 38.25 8.52 27.38
CA VAL A 836 38.06 9.45 26.24
C VAL A 836 36.63 9.98 26.21
N VAL A 837 35.61 9.15 26.47
CA VAL A 837 34.20 9.56 26.53
C VAL A 837 33.96 10.54 27.69
N GLN A 838 34.43 10.24 28.90
CA GLN A 838 34.37 11.15 30.05
C GLN A 838 35.05 12.49 29.76
N ALA A 839 36.29 12.47 29.25
CA ALA A 839 37.04 13.69 28.94
C ALA A 839 36.35 14.54 27.85
N THR A 840 35.72 13.89 26.86
CA THR A 840 34.96 14.59 25.81
C THR A 840 33.67 15.20 26.37
N ALA A 841 32.96 14.48 27.25
CA ALA A 841 31.77 14.99 27.93
C ALA A 841 32.09 16.23 28.79
N ASP A 842 33.18 16.21 29.57
CA ASP A 842 33.61 17.37 30.38
C ASP A 842 34.03 18.57 29.51
N VAL A 843 34.64 18.35 28.35
CA VAL A 843 34.98 19.42 27.39
C VAL A 843 33.74 20.04 26.77
N VAL A 844 32.74 19.22 26.41
CA VAL A 844 31.45 19.68 25.85
C VAL A 844 30.60 20.39 26.90
N LEU A 845 30.44 19.82 28.09
CA LEU A 845 29.74 20.47 29.21
C LEU A 845 30.44 21.77 29.63
N GLY A 846 31.77 21.80 29.60
CA GLY A 846 32.57 23.00 29.81
C GLY A 846 32.38 24.06 28.72
N SER A 847 32.17 23.69 27.45
CA SER A 847 31.88 24.64 26.37
C SER A 847 30.47 25.22 26.48
N ILE A 848 29.47 24.37 26.77
CA ILE A 848 28.08 24.76 27.03
C ILE A 848 28.01 25.72 28.22
N ARG A 849 28.72 25.44 29.32
CA ARG A 849 28.81 26.32 30.48
C ARG A 849 29.40 27.68 30.14
N ARG A 850 30.49 27.74 29.36
CA ARG A 850 31.10 29.01 28.91
C ARG A 850 30.17 29.80 27.97
N ALA A 851 29.40 29.13 27.12
CA ALA A 851 28.40 29.75 26.26
C ALA A 851 27.24 30.34 27.08
N LEU A 852 26.75 29.62 28.10
CA LEU A 852 25.74 30.12 29.05
C LEU A 852 26.25 31.29 29.89
N GLU A 853 27.49 31.24 30.38
CA GLU A 853 28.12 32.34 31.13
C GLU A 853 28.37 33.58 30.24
N ALA A 854 28.56 33.42 28.94
CA ALA A 854 28.62 34.52 27.96
C ALA A 854 27.22 35.12 27.68
N ALA A 855 26.22 34.28 27.40
CA ALA A 855 24.85 34.72 27.15
C ALA A 855 24.22 35.42 28.36
N LEU A 856 24.49 34.94 29.58
CA LEU A 856 24.06 35.60 30.83
C LEU A 856 24.68 36.99 31.00
N ARG A 857 25.90 37.24 30.50
CA ARG A 857 26.55 38.56 30.53
C ARG A 857 25.98 39.53 29.49
N GLU A 858 25.67 39.05 28.28
CA GLU A 858 24.99 39.88 27.26
C GLU A 858 23.57 40.27 27.69
N LEU A 859 22.88 39.42 28.45
CA LEU A 859 21.57 39.68 29.02
C LEU A 859 21.60 40.43 30.38
N GLY A 860 22.76 40.88 30.84
CA GLY A 860 22.91 41.71 32.05
C GLY A 860 22.75 40.98 33.40
N GLY A 861 22.79 39.65 33.42
CA GLY A 861 22.68 38.81 34.62
C GLY A 861 24.01 38.59 35.36
N ALA A 862 23.95 38.40 36.68
CA ALA A 862 25.11 38.08 37.51
C ALA A 862 25.37 36.56 37.59
N VAL A 863 26.64 36.15 37.52
CA VAL A 863 27.07 34.74 37.52
C VAL A 863 27.38 34.25 38.94
N PRO A 864 26.88 33.08 39.39
CA PRO A 864 27.19 32.52 40.72
C PRO A 864 28.62 31.95 40.81
N THR A 865 29.31 32.20 41.94
CA THR A 865 30.62 31.62 42.24
C THR A 865 30.53 30.24 42.90
N ALA A 866 31.31 29.26 42.41
CA ALA A 866 31.42 27.90 42.95
C ALA A 866 32.82 27.64 43.58
N PRO A 867 32.99 26.67 44.49
CA PRO A 867 34.17 26.53 45.35
C PRO A 867 35.38 25.83 44.69
N ALA A 868 36.53 25.88 45.37
CA ALA A 868 37.84 25.46 44.86
C ALA A 868 38.07 23.92 44.81
N ALA A 869 38.96 23.50 43.90
CA ALA A 869 39.26 22.10 43.57
C ALA A 869 40.36 21.45 44.47
N PRO A 870 40.38 20.10 44.60
CA PRO A 870 41.41 19.35 45.32
C PRO A 870 42.72 19.15 44.51
N ALA A 871 43.78 18.71 45.19
CA ALA A 871 45.16 18.66 44.69
C ALA A 871 45.55 17.37 43.94
N ALA A 872 46.66 17.44 43.19
CA ALA A 872 47.17 16.38 42.31
C ALA A 872 47.87 15.20 43.03
N PRO A 873 47.92 14.00 42.40
CA PRO A 873 48.59 12.82 42.95
C PRO A 873 50.13 12.84 42.85
N VAL A 874 50.76 11.95 43.64
CA VAL A 874 52.20 11.89 43.94
C VAL A 874 53.00 11.11 42.88
N ALA A 875 54.24 11.53 42.62
CA ALA A 875 55.17 10.84 41.73
C ALA A 875 55.85 9.61 42.39
N PRO A 876 56.11 8.51 41.67
CA PRO A 876 56.85 7.36 42.19
C PRO A 876 58.36 7.61 42.33
N ALA A 877 58.99 6.86 43.24
CA ALA A 877 60.40 6.97 43.62
C ALA A 877 61.37 6.30 42.60
N PRO A 878 62.67 6.67 42.60
CA PRO A 878 63.63 6.17 41.62
C PRO A 878 64.14 4.75 41.93
N VAL A 879 64.43 3.98 40.88
CA VAL A 879 65.14 2.69 40.95
C VAL A 879 66.43 2.80 40.13
N ALA A 880 67.52 2.23 40.66
CA ALA A 880 68.88 2.42 40.15
C ALA A 880 69.22 1.59 38.89
N GLU A 881 70.26 2.03 38.18
CA GLU A 881 70.77 1.41 36.96
C GLU A 881 71.44 0.05 37.20
N THR A 882 71.28 -0.87 36.25
CA THR A 882 72.16 -2.05 36.11
C THR A 882 72.35 -2.33 34.61
N PRO A 883 73.58 -2.53 34.11
CA PRO A 883 73.84 -2.55 32.67
C PRO A 883 73.46 -3.89 32.04
N ILE A 884 72.69 -3.85 30.95
CA ILE A 884 72.34 -5.03 30.15
C ILE A 884 73.26 -5.08 28.92
N ALA A 885 74.15 -6.07 28.90
CA ALA A 885 74.85 -6.48 27.68
C ALA A 885 73.92 -7.33 26.81
N ALA A 886 74.06 -7.23 25.48
CA ALA A 886 73.21 -7.91 24.53
C ALA A 886 73.42 -9.44 24.50
N PRO A 887 72.34 -10.22 24.36
CA PRO A 887 72.38 -11.47 23.64
C PRO A 887 71.56 -11.42 22.33
N VAL A 888 72.15 -12.07 21.34
CA VAL A 888 71.65 -12.45 20.02
C VAL A 888 70.16 -12.82 20.00
N VAL A 889 69.43 -12.31 19.00
CA VAL A 889 68.09 -12.80 18.62
C VAL A 889 68.27 -13.77 17.45
N GLU A 890 67.93 -15.05 17.65
CA GLU A 890 67.52 -15.91 16.54
C GLU A 890 66.04 -15.64 16.29
N GLU A 891 65.72 -14.97 15.17
CA GLU A 891 64.33 -14.76 14.76
C GLU A 891 63.74 -16.05 14.17
N ALA A 892 63.01 -16.80 15.00
CA ALA A 892 61.95 -17.65 14.51
C ALA A 892 60.76 -16.74 14.13
N VAL A 893 60.56 -16.51 12.84
CA VAL A 893 59.44 -15.69 12.34
C VAL A 893 58.14 -16.48 12.46
N GLU A 894 57.29 -16.09 13.40
CA GLU A 894 55.92 -16.58 13.51
C GLU A 894 55.04 -15.78 12.53
N GLU A 895 54.58 -16.42 11.45
CA GLU A 895 53.77 -15.76 10.42
C GLU A 895 52.37 -15.38 10.96
N ALA A 896 51.99 -14.11 10.79
CA ALA A 896 50.64 -13.65 11.11
C ALA A 896 49.59 -14.35 10.21
N PRO A 897 48.40 -14.70 10.74
CA PRO A 897 47.42 -15.49 9.99
C PRO A 897 46.90 -14.75 8.77
N VAL A 898 47.12 -15.32 7.59
CA VAL A 898 46.55 -14.85 6.32
C VAL A 898 45.03 -14.99 6.39
N VAL A 899 44.31 -13.87 6.31
CA VAL A 899 42.84 -13.87 6.16
C VAL A 899 42.48 -14.39 4.77
N THR A 900 42.34 -15.71 4.64
CA THR A 900 41.79 -16.33 3.45
C THR A 900 40.32 -15.93 3.31
N ARG A 901 39.93 -15.44 2.12
CA ARG A 901 38.51 -15.30 1.77
C ARG A 901 37.79 -16.62 2.03
N PRO A 902 36.56 -16.64 2.56
CA PRO A 902 35.79 -17.86 2.66
C PRO A 902 35.65 -18.49 1.26
N ALA A 903 35.81 -19.81 1.18
CA ALA A 903 35.51 -20.53 -0.04
C ALA A 903 34.03 -20.28 -0.43
N PRO A 904 33.72 -20.16 -1.74
CA PRO A 904 32.33 -20.02 -2.14
C PRO A 904 31.53 -21.24 -1.68
N PRO A 905 30.28 -21.06 -1.22
CA PRO A 905 29.42 -22.14 -0.75
C PRO A 905 29.20 -23.20 -1.84
N ALA A 906 29.00 -24.46 -1.42
CA ALA A 906 29.04 -25.64 -2.30
C ALA A 906 28.06 -25.66 -3.49
N TRP A 907 27.04 -24.78 -3.52
CA TRP A 907 26.17 -24.62 -4.69
C TRP A 907 26.89 -24.02 -5.91
N SER A 908 28.06 -23.39 -5.72
CA SER A 908 28.92 -22.97 -6.84
C SER A 908 29.69 -24.12 -7.49
N LEU A 909 29.44 -25.37 -7.07
CA LEU A 909 29.98 -26.61 -7.62
C LEU A 909 28.84 -27.56 -8.07
N GLU A 910 27.65 -27.02 -8.34
CA GLU A 910 26.66 -27.76 -9.13
C GLU A 910 27.20 -27.92 -10.55
N ASP A 911 27.50 -29.16 -10.94
CA ASP A 911 27.93 -29.49 -12.29
C ASP A 911 26.82 -29.09 -13.29
N GLU A 912 27.04 -28.02 -14.05
CA GLU A 912 26.30 -27.73 -15.28
C GLU A 912 26.60 -28.82 -16.32
N ALA A 913 25.93 -29.96 -16.18
CA ALA A 913 26.09 -31.10 -17.05
C ALA A 913 25.51 -30.80 -18.44
N GLY A 914 26.38 -30.55 -19.43
CA GLY A 914 26.00 -30.74 -20.84
C GLY A 914 26.77 -29.99 -21.92
N ILE A 915 27.50 -28.92 -21.62
CA ILE A 915 28.20 -28.13 -22.66
C ILE A 915 29.68 -28.50 -22.70
N GLU A 916 30.06 -29.31 -23.69
CA GLU A 916 31.45 -29.65 -23.98
C GLU A 916 32.16 -28.44 -24.64
N ILE A 917 32.72 -27.54 -23.81
CA ILE A 917 33.39 -26.33 -24.29
C ILE A 917 34.64 -26.71 -25.10
N LEU A 918 34.62 -26.37 -26.39
CA LEU A 918 35.71 -26.64 -27.33
C LEU A 918 36.97 -25.85 -26.93
N LYS A 919 37.99 -26.53 -26.39
CA LYS A 919 39.22 -25.86 -25.92
C LYS A 919 40.17 -25.56 -27.08
N GLU A 920 40.35 -24.29 -27.42
CA GLU A 920 41.42 -23.88 -28.33
C GLU A 920 42.78 -23.99 -27.64
N LYS A 921 43.70 -24.76 -28.22
CA LYS A 921 45.04 -24.97 -27.66
C LYS A 921 46.01 -23.90 -28.15
N TRP A 922 46.25 -22.88 -27.34
CA TRP A 922 47.30 -21.90 -27.61
C TRP A 922 48.69 -22.54 -27.58
N THR A 923 49.47 -22.38 -28.65
CA THR A 923 50.83 -22.95 -28.77
C THR A 923 51.91 -22.08 -28.16
N GLY A 924 51.59 -20.82 -27.84
CA GLY A 924 52.50 -19.86 -27.21
C GLY A 924 52.38 -19.83 -25.67
N LYS A 925 53.52 -19.69 -24.99
CA LYS A 925 53.59 -19.40 -23.55
C LYS A 925 54.12 -17.97 -23.36
N VAL A 926 53.42 -17.14 -22.60
CA VAL A 926 53.89 -15.81 -22.20
C VAL A 926 55.19 -15.96 -21.42
N ARG A 927 56.22 -15.21 -21.78
CA ARG A 927 57.52 -15.29 -21.09
C ARG A 927 57.38 -14.88 -19.63
N GLU A 928 57.92 -15.69 -18.75
CA GLU A 928 57.96 -15.42 -17.31
C GLU A 928 59.08 -14.40 -17.00
N VAL A 929 58.75 -13.40 -16.19
CA VAL A 929 59.66 -12.30 -15.81
C VAL A 929 59.45 -11.96 -14.33
N THR A 930 60.52 -11.96 -13.55
CA THR A 930 60.53 -11.43 -12.18
C THR A 930 60.93 -9.96 -12.21
N LEU A 931 60.09 -9.10 -11.63
CA LEU A 931 60.28 -7.65 -11.55
C LEU A 931 60.73 -7.25 -10.15
N GLY A 932 61.74 -6.38 -10.11
CA GLY A 932 62.40 -5.92 -8.88
C GLY A 932 63.46 -6.91 -8.37
N ALA A 933 64.28 -6.41 -7.45
CA ALA A 933 65.24 -7.20 -6.69
C ALA A 933 65.25 -6.69 -5.24
N THR A 934 65.19 -7.62 -4.29
CA THR A 934 65.31 -7.34 -2.85
C THR A 934 66.77 -7.10 -2.45
N ALA A 935 67.01 -6.63 -1.23
CA ALA A 935 68.36 -6.45 -0.70
C ALA A 935 69.21 -7.73 -0.79
N ALA A 936 68.60 -8.90 -0.52
CA ALA A 936 69.23 -10.21 -0.68
C ALA A 936 69.64 -10.53 -2.14
N ASN A 937 68.94 -9.96 -3.12
CA ASN A 937 69.19 -10.09 -4.55
C ASN A 937 69.93 -8.87 -5.15
N GLY A 938 70.55 -8.04 -4.31
CA GLY A 938 71.34 -6.87 -4.73
C GLY A 938 70.53 -5.65 -5.19
N GLY A 939 69.23 -5.59 -4.87
CA GLY A 939 68.34 -4.49 -5.27
C GLY A 939 67.74 -3.71 -4.09
N THR A 940 66.99 -2.66 -4.41
CA THR A 940 66.43 -1.68 -3.46
C THR A 940 64.92 -1.83 -3.23
N ARG A 941 64.31 -2.95 -3.63
CA ARG A 941 62.86 -3.19 -3.44
C ARG A 941 62.59 -4.01 -2.19
N THR A 942 61.43 -3.79 -1.57
CA THR A 942 60.97 -4.56 -0.40
C THR A 942 60.47 -5.95 -0.77
N ALA A 943 60.01 -6.14 -2.00
CA ALA A 943 59.61 -7.44 -2.55
C ALA A 943 59.95 -7.54 -4.05
N THR A 944 59.95 -8.76 -4.58
CA THR A 944 60.00 -9.07 -6.02
C THR A 944 58.66 -9.67 -6.44
N VAL A 945 58.23 -9.44 -7.69
CA VAL A 945 56.98 -10.04 -8.20
C VAL A 945 57.20 -10.69 -9.56
N THR A 946 56.77 -11.94 -9.71
CA THR A 946 56.87 -12.69 -10.98
C THR A 946 55.56 -12.61 -11.74
N VAL A 947 55.66 -12.35 -13.05
CA VAL A 947 54.53 -12.24 -13.98
C VAL A 947 54.77 -13.04 -15.25
N GLY A 948 53.70 -13.34 -15.97
CA GLY A 948 53.74 -14.13 -17.20
C GLY A 948 53.66 -15.62 -16.91
N GLY A 949 54.18 -16.43 -17.84
CA GLY A 949 54.15 -17.89 -17.74
C GLY A 949 52.83 -18.52 -18.17
N GLN A 950 51.75 -17.76 -18.39
CA GLN A 950 50.49 -18.34 -18.87
C GLN A 950 50.54 -18.80 -20.34
N ASN A 951 49.74 -19.80 -20.68
CA ASN A 951 49.54 -20.29 -22.05
C ASN A 951 48.08 -20.12 -22.52
N ILE A 952 47.37 -19.14 -21.96
CA ILE A 952 45.96 -18.82 -22.19
C ILE A 952 45.72 -17.31 -22.13
N MET A 953 44.56 -16.87 -22.63
CA MET A 953 44.09 -15.51 -22.43
C MET A 953 43.69 -15.25 -20.97
N PRO A 954 43.75 -13.99 -20.49
CA PRO A 954 43.24 -13.63 -19.17
C PRO A 954 41.78 -14.07 -18.97
N PHE A 955 41.44 -14.47 -17.75
CA PHE A 955 40.11 -14.93 -17.31
C PHE A 955 39.60 -16.26 -17.94
N MET A 956 40.24 -16.81 -18.98
CA MET A 956 39.89 -18.10 -19.59
C MET A 956 40.56 -19.31 -18.91
N GLN A 957 40.38 -19.44 -17.58
CA GLN A 957 41.05 -20.47 -16.76
C GLN A 957 40.70 -21.92 -17.15
N PHE A 958 39.61 -22.14 -17.89
CA PHE A 958 39.21 -23.47 -18.35
C PHE A 958 40.05 -23.99 -19.53
N GLU A 959 40.80 -23.13 -20.23
CA GLU A 959 41.56 -23.48 -21.44
C GLU A 959 42.99 -23.98 -21.16
N GLY A 960 43.55 -23.69 -19.98
CA GLY A 960 44.97 -23.94 -19.68
C GLY A 960 45.46 -23.30 -18.39
N ALA A 961 46.76 -23.00 -18.29
CA ALA A 961 47.41 -22.67 -17.03
C ALA A 961 47.78 -21.18 -16.90
N LEU A 962 47.42 -20.61 -15.74
CA LEU A 962 47.86 -19.29 -15.25
C LEU A 962 48.72 -19.48 -13.98
N PRO A 963 50.04 -19.73 -14.11
CA PRO A 963 50.90 -20.05 -12.96
C PRO A 963 51.15 -18.85 -12.04
N HIS A 964 51.07 -17.63 -12.58
CA HIS A 964 51.22 -16.38 -11.83
C HIS A 964 49.95 -15.53 -11.97
N LYS A 965 49.53 -14.89 -10.88
CA LYS A 965 48.32 -14.08 -10.85
C LYS A 965 48.50 -12.81 -11.72
N PRO A 966 47.53 -12.46 -12.59
CA PRO A 966 47.55 -11.17 -13.28
C PRO A 966 47.56 -10.01 -12.27
N LEU A 967 48.50 -9.07 -12.43
CA LEU A 967 48.68 -7.92 -11.53
C LEU A 967 48.08 -6.63 -12.08
N ILE A 968 48.06 -6.50 -13.40
CA ILE A 968 47.57 -5.34 -14.15
C ILE A 968 46.80 -5.90 -15.35
N GLY A 969 45.58 -5.43 -15.56
CA GLY A 969 44.81 -5.63 -16.78
C GLY A 969 44.66 -4.29 -17.49
N ILE A 970 45.18 -4.20 -18.72
CA ILE A 970 45.02 -3.04 -19.60
C ILE A 970 44.68 -3.59 -20.99
N GLU A 971 43.67 -3.02 -21.61
CA GLU A 971 43.35 -3.22 -23.02
C GLU A 971 44.22 -2.25 -23.84
N ILE A 972 44.98 -2.78 -24.79
CA ILE A 972 45.84 -2.00 -25.67
C ILE A 972 45.38 -2.27 -27.09
N GLU A 973 44.60 -1.35 -27.66
CA GLU A 973 44.29 -1.37 -29.08
C GLU A 973 45.51 -0.94 -29.90
N ASP A 974 45.69 -1.58 -31.06
CA ASP A 974 46.70 -1.27 -32.07
C ASP A 974 46.35 -0.03 -32.93
N ARG A 975 45.20 0.57 -32.67
CA ARG A 975 44.72 1.85 -33.21
C ARG A 975 44.16 2.72 -32.08
N ARG A 976 43.96 4.01 -32.33
CA ARG A 976 43.18 4.87 -31.43
C ARG A 976 41.71 4.42 -31.52
N PRO A 977 41.00 4.17 -30.41
CA PRO A 977 39.59 3.83 -30.46
C PRO A 977 38.77 5.06 -30.85
N ASP A 978 38.08 4.97 -32.00
CA ASP A 978 37.24 6.05 -32.55
C ASP A 978 35.84 6.10 -31.90
N ASP A 979 35.49 5.10 -31.08
CA ASP A 979 34.20 4.90 -30.41
C ASP A 979 34.24 5.17 -28.90
N TRP A 980 35.42 5.46 -28.33
CA TRP A 980 35.56 5.81 -26.92
C TRP A 980 35.13 7.25 -26.64
N SER A 981 34.69 7.50 -25.41
CA SER A 981 34.32 8.85 -24.94
C SER A 981 35.48 9.84 -25.11
N PRO A 982 35.27 11.07 -25.62
CA PRO A 982 36.31 12.09 -25.76
C PRO A 982 37.03 12.48 -24.45
N LEU A 983 36.53 12.04 -23.29
CA LEU A 983 37.14 12.23 -21.98
C LEU A 983 38.22 11.18 -21.64
N LEU A 984 38.38 10.15 -22.48
CA LEU A 984 39.29 9.01 -22.27
C LEU A 984 40.37 8.87 -23.37
N VAL A 985 40.43 9.82 -24.31
CA VAL A 985 41.07 9.67 -25.64
C VAL A 985 42.06 10.78 -25.97
#